data_AF-A0A3N2R693-F1
#
_entry.id   AF-A0A3N2R693-F1
#
_cell.length_a   1.000
_cell.length_b   1.000
_cell.length_c   1.000
_cell.angle_alpha   90.00
_cell.angle_beta   90.00
_cell.angle_gamma   90.00
#
_symmetry.space_group_name_H-M   'P 1'
#
loop_
_entity.id
_entity.type
_entity.pdbx_description
1 polymer ?
#
loop_
_entity_poly.entity_id
_entity_poly.type
_entity_poly.pdbx_seq_one_letter_code
_entity_poly.pdbx_strand_id
1 'polypeptide(L)'
;MPPPGANDPGDDPRPAGQRVAERTEHAAGAASRVQIGGSGRWAELTEGPGPERIRILAFHGGGGVDGEPSMLAPFARLLARPGVRVIAASYRTLNRDGAGLDDMRADAAAALHWAATGLEPEARLFVLGASFGGFLALDAVLNAEAWIAFRPAGLILLNPVVHTGAEGFCNRVLTAGHGGLSPVERFADSPLRGRLRLFVAHGTADEVVPLSESRRLSRHWAPGRCEVHAVEGAGHGFFNRAPHDATMADAIASFVEGPAPASRDLLPAGTRIAYGIGAQKAGTSWLYDYLSTHPEVCVPELKELHYFDVLHAPSERGHVRNRVRWMREAADLAPEVPGEDLLKCLQKIGLRQRQLMIYARRPGDHGGYMDYMTAAHSGQPVLCDITPSYAILDPEGFKEMDAIGDARFIFMLREPVDRLWSQIRMLVRSEKPGLGDAEYEAACADHARRMQAEGRLGTVHRVDYERTVRALEAAVPPERILYAFHRPLMIQSTADEICDFLGISRRPLPETPGKRGRTAALPEDVEKMMIDALKPQYAFAMQRFGDAVPRDWHKRLARGVQRRLPLLRKPAEGPNIAFLHIPKTAGQTITAEVRRVVGERAFSPVRTHAQAEPDAQMPPGYRFYAGHIDWVDLETIPEPRFAFTVLRDPKERIASFYFYLQREAKKLSEAELATGERTNMRMVLTNSIDDYFFGGPKGWQRFIHDHYDNFYCTYLVTRRIRGSEQVKDMDADALATAAIEAAQVLDGIYSVDDLSPLETDLNRVLGKPVKLVGNYRNAGPEAKQAKRWDALVALFENPKNVHRLESFVEADILLMQRLGLPS
;
A
#
# COMPACT_ATOMS: atom_id res chain seq x y z
N MET A 1 -60.32 14.61 43.46
CA MET A 1 -60.17 15.82 44.29
C MET A 1 -58.84 15.71 45.04
N PRO A 2 -58.08 16.81 45.18
CA PRO A 2 -56.62 16.88 45.44
C PRO A 2 -56.33 16.94 46.97
N PRO A 3 -55.10 17.14 47.53
CA PRO A 3 -54.20 18.32 47.35
C PRO A 3 -52.67 18.02 47.61
N PRO A 4 -51.77 18.98 47.92
CA PRO A 4 -51.26 20.12 47.11
C PRO A 4 -49.72 20.40 47.22
N GLY A 5 -49.22 21.38 46.43
CA GLY A 5 -48.15 22.35 46.82
C GLY A 5 -46.74 22.08 46.25
N ALA A 6 -46.31 22.67 45.13
CA ALA A 6 -45.88 24.07 44.88
C ALA A 6 -44.44 24.41 45.33
N ASN A 7 -43.51 24.57 44.38
CA ASN A 7 -42.80 25.84 44.08
C ASN A 7 -41.65 25.66 43.05
N ASP A 8 -41.79 26.36 41.93
CA ASP A 8 -40.74 26.82 40.97
C ASP A 8 -39.96 28.02 41.61
N PRO A 9 -38.86 28.64 41.08
CA PRO A 9 -38.54 28.91 39.65
C PRO A 9 -37.05 28.88 39.23
N GLY A 10 -36.78 29.00 37.91
CA GLY A 10 -35.45 29.44 37.40
C GLY A 10 -35.16 29.26 35.90
N ASP A 11 -35.75 30.13 35.07
CA ASP A 11 -35.49 30.54 33.66
C ASP A 11 -34.31 29.96 32.83
N ASP A 12 -34.62 29.58 31.58
CA ASP A 12 -33.79 29.85 30.38
C ASP A 12 -34.67 29.98 29.10
N PRO A 13 -34.64 31.12 28.37
CA PRO A 13 -35.57 31.40 27.28
C PRO A 13 -35.02 30.95 25.91
N ARG A 14 -35.83 30.23 25.14
CA ARG A 14 -35.65 30.08 23.68
C ARG A 14 -36.90 30.57 22.96
N PRO A 15 -36.81 31.52 22.01
CA PRO A 15 -37.98 31.95 21.26
C PRO A 15 -38.33 30.95 20.15
N ALA A 16 -39.63 30.71 20.05
CA ALA A 16 -40.29 29.98 18.97
C ALA A 16 -40.28 30.79 17.65
N GLY A 17 -40.23 30.09 16.52
CA GLY A 17 -40.32 30.70 15.20
C GLY A 17 -40.50 29.68 14.06
N GLN A 18 -41.76 29.30 13.84
CA GLN A 18 -42.37 28.86 12.57
C GLN A 18 -41.76 27.65 11.81
N ARG A 19 -42.34 26.47 12.07
CA ARG A 19 -42.64 25.50 11.00
C ARG A 19 -44.13 25.59 10.69
N VAL A 20 -44.49 26.14 9.55
CA VAL A 20 -45.80 25.90 8.91
C VAL A 20 -45.50 25.56 7.46
N ALA A 21 -45.63 24.28 7.13
CA ALA A 21 -45.69 23.81 5.75
C ALA A 21 -47.16 23.47 5.49
N GLU A 22 -47.92 24.45 5.00
CA GLU A 22 -49.21 24.18 4.37
C GLU A 22 -48.93 23.56 3.00
N ARG A 23 -49.31 22.29 2.84
CA ARG A 23 -49.40 21.63 1.54
C ARG A 23 -50.68 22.12 0.86
N THR A 24 -50.58 23.16 0.03
CA THR A 24 -51.57 23.44 -1.01
C THR A 24 -51.28 22.56 -2.23
N GLU A 25 -52.29 21.80 -2.68
CA GLU A 25 -52.26 21.09 -3.96
C GLU A 25 -52.15 22.12 -5.10
N HIS A 26 -50.94 22.35 -5.60
CA HIS A 26 -50.71 23.20 -6.76
C HIS A 26 -51.04 22.44 -8.06
N ALA A 27 -51.82 23.08 -8.92
CA ALA A 27 -52.08 22.63 -10.29
C ALA A 27 -50.74 22.41 -11.03
N ALA A 28 -50.58 21.22 -11.62
CA ALA A 28 -49.37 20.82 -12.32
C ALA A 28 -49.00 21.82 -13.45
N GLY A 29 -47.77 22.33 -13.43
CA GLY A 29 -47.21 23.16 -14.51
C GLY A 29 -47.38 24.69 -14.40
N ALA A 30 -47.91 25.23 -13.30
CA ALA A 30 -47.96 26.68 -13.08
C ALA A 30 -46.60 27.23 -12.57
N ALA A 31 -46.06 28.26 -13.23
CA ALA A 31 -44.82 28.89 -12.81
C ALA A 31 -45.04 29.75 -11.55
N SER A 32 -44.28 29.50 -10.47
CA SER A 32 -44.32 30.30 -9.25
C SER A 32 -43.01 31.07 -9.05
N ARG A 33 -43.06 32.26 -8.45
CA ARG A 33 -41.88 33.10 -8.26
C ARG A 33 -41.36 32.98 -6.83
N VAL A 34 -40.07 32.74 -6.67
CA VAL A 34 -39.41 32.60 -5.35
C VAL A 34 -38.15 33.45 -5.26
N GLN A 35 -37.77 33.85 -4.05
CA GLN A 35 -36.52 34.58 -3.80
C GLN A 35 -35.34 33.61 -3.70
N ILE A 36 -34.21 33.99 -4.31
CA ILE A 36 -32.94 33.26 -4.24
C ILE A 36 -32.18 33.74 -3.00
N GLY A 37 -32.44 33.11 -1.86
CA GLY A 37 -31.84 33.47 -0.57
C GLY A 37 -32.05 34.94 -0.21
N GLY A 38 -31.02 35.59 0.35
CA GLY A 38 -31.04 37.02 0.71
C GLY A 38 -30.51 37.98 -0.37
N SER A 39 -30.31 37.50 -1.60
CA SER A 39 -29.62 38.24 -2.67
C SER A 39 -30.47 39.32 -3.38
N GLY A 40 -31.78 39.37 -3.08
CA GLY A 40 -32.73 40.19 -3.83
C GLY A 40 -32.90 39.76 -5.30
N ARG A 41 -32.37 38.58 -5.69
CA ARG A 41 -32.65 37.89 -6.95
C ARG A 41 -33.79 36.89 -6.74
N TRP A 42 -34.46 36.54 -7.83
CA TRP A 42 -35.62 35.65 -7.79
C TRP A 42 -35.50 34.56 -8.87
N ALA A 43 -36.33 33.53 -8.79
CA ALA A 43 -36.43 32.47 -9.80
C ALA A 43 -37.89 32.16 -10.11
N GLU A 44 -38.16 31.71 -11.35
CA GLU A 44 -39.41 31.03 -11.70
C GLU A 44 -39.25 29.54 -11.52
N LEU A 45 -40.11 28.94 -10.70
CA LEU A 45 -40.20 27.51 -10.48
C LEU A 45 -41.27 26.92 -11.39
N THR A 46 -40.92 25.91 -12.16
CA THR A 46 -41.88 25.07 -12.88
C THR A 46 -41.69 23.63 -12.44
N GLU A 47 -42.76 23.00 -11.94
CA GLU A 47 -42.68 21.68 -11.30
C GLU A 47 -43.58 20.67 -12.00
N GLY A 48 -43.00 19.51 -12.29
CA GLY A 48 -43.77 18.33 -12.67
C GLY A 48 -44.33 17.59 -11.45
N PRO A 49 -45.28 16.67 -11.66
CA PRO A 49 -45.94 15.97 -10.56
C PRO A 49 -45.00 14.98 -9.84
N GLY A 50 -45.22 14.76 -8.54
CA GLY A 50 -44.49 13.77 -7.74
C GLY A 50 -43.24 14.31 -7.03
N PRO A 51 -42.51 13.45 -6.29
CA PRO A 51 -41.32 13.86 -5.54
C PRO A 51 -40.18 14.26 -6.49
N GLU A 52 -39.45 15.31 -6.13
CA GLU A 52 -38.32 15.78 -6.92
C GLU A 52 -37.21 14.72 -6.99
N ARG A 53 -36.88 14.31 -8.22
CA ARG A 53 -35.75 13.44 -8.55
C ARG A 53 -34.69 14.17 -9.37
N ILE A 54 -35.09 15.23 -10.06
CA ILE A 54 -34.23 16.00 -10.95
C ILE A 54 -34.54 17.48 -10.75
N ARG A 55 -33.50 18.28 -10.50
CA ARG A 55 -33.54 19.73 -10.48
C ARG A 55 -32.78 20.26 -11.68
N ILE A 56 -33.33 21.22 -12.41
CA ILE A 56 -32.65 21.93 -13.48
C ILE A 56 -32.58 23.42 -13.11
N LEU A 57 -31.39 23.92 -12.79
CA LEU A 57 -31.16 25.36 -12.66
C LEU A 57 -30.88 25.93 -14.04
N ALA A 58 -31.69 26.88 -14.50
CA ALA A 58 -31.68 27.42 -15.84
C ALA A 58 -31.31 28.90 -15.86
N PHE A 59 -30.37 29.26 -16.74
CA PHE A 59 -29.99 30.64 -17.04
C PHE A 59 -30.41 31.02 -18.46
N HIS A 60 -31.15 32.12 -18.58
CA HIS A 60 -31.67 32.61 -19.85
C HIS A 60 -30.59 33.27 -20.73
N GLY A 61 -30.89 33.43 -22.02
CA GLY A 61 -30.05 34.17 -22.96
C GLY A 61 -30.26 35.69 -22.91
N GLY A 62 -29.88 36.40 -23.98
CA GLY A 62 -30.01 37.87 -24.08
C GLY A 62 -28.68 38.63 -24.06
N GLY A 63 -27.56 37.92 -24.25
CA GLY A 63 -26.22 38.52 -24.34
C GLY A 63 -25.71 39.14 -23.03
N GLY A 64 -26.40 38.98 -21.91
CA GLY A 64 -26.16 39.76 -20.68
C GLY A 64 -26.60 41.22 -20.79
N VAL A 65 -27.04 41.64 -21.99
CA VAL A 65 -27.54 43.00 -22.24
C VAL A 65 -28.98 43.12 -21.76
N ASP A 66 -29.79 42.13 -22.10
CA ASP A 66 -31.22 42.02 -21.79
C ASP A 66 -31.60 40.61 -21.36
N GLY A 67 -32.89 40.39 -21.16
CA GLY A 67 -33.49 39.08 -20.91
C GLY A 67 -34.00 38.91 -19.48
N GLU A 68 -34.88 37.94 -19.31
CA GLU A 68 -35.46 37.56 -18.03
C GLU A 68 -35.82 36.06 -17.98
N PRO A 69 -35.99 35.48 -16.77
CA PRO A 69 -36.36 34.07 -16.59
C PRO A 69 -37.60 33.62 -17.38
N SER A 70 -38.60 34.49 -17.51
CA SER A 70 -39.87 34.21 -18.21
C SER A 70 -39.67 33.78 -19.67
N MET A 71 -38.56 34.17 -20.30
CA MET A 71 -38.20 33.75 -21.65
C MET A 71 -38.05 32.23 -21.76
N LEU A 72 -37.67 31.55 -20.67
CA LEU A 72 -37.56 30.09 -20.63
C LEU A 72 -38.85 29.40 -20.20
N ALA A 73 -39.89 30.13 -19.78
CA ALA A 73 -41.12 29.54 -19.22
C ALA A 73 -41.84 28.57 -20.17
N PRO A 74 -41.95 28.81 -21.50
CA PRO A 74 -42.53 27.83 -22.43
C PRO A 74 -41.75 26.51 -22.42
N PHE A 75 -40.42 26.58 -22.54
CA PHE A 75 -39.57 25.40 -22.55
C PHE A 75 -39.50 24.70 -21.17
N ALA A 76 -39.47 25.46 -20.08
CA ALA A 76 -39.47 24.93 -18.72
C ALA A 76 -40.71 24.06 -18.44
N ARG A 77 -41.88 24.43 -19.00
CA ARG A 77 -43.10 23.62 -18.92
C ARG A 77 -42.98 22.28 -19.64
N LEU A 78 -42.30 22.22 -20.78
CA LEU A 78 -42.05 20.97 -21.51
C LEU A 78 -41.06 20.05 -20.76
N LEU A 79 -40.11 20.65 -20.03
CA LEU A 79 -39.13 19.93 -19.21
C LEU A 79 -39.70 19.44 -17.87
N ALA A 80 -40.75 20.08 -17.34
CA ALA A 80 -41.37 19.78 -16.04
C ALA A 80 -42.20 18.48 -16.05
N ARG A 81 -41.54 17.35 -16.33
CA ARG A 81 -42.06 15.98 -16.30
C ARG A 81 -42.14 15.44 -14.87
N PRO A 82 -42.82 14.29 -14.62
CA PRO A 82 -42.91 13.72 -13.28
C PRO A 82 -41.56 13.59 -12.55
N GLY A 83 -41.43 14.29 -11.43
CA GLY A 83 -40.21 14.37 -10.61
C GLY A 83 -39.11 15.31 -11.14
N VAL A 84 -39.39 16.14 -12.15
CA VAL A 84 -38.48 17.19 -12.64
C VAL A 84 -38.96 18.56 -12.18
N ARG A 85 -38.07 19.31 -11.53
CA ARG A 85 -38.25 20.70 -11.11
C ARG A 85 -37.29 21.58 -11.91
N VAL A 86 -37.80 22.59 -12.60
CA VAL A 86 -37.02 23.58 -13.34
C VAL A 86 -37.04 24.91 -12.59
N ILE A 87 -35.87 25.50 -12.40
CA ILE A 87 -35.63 26.75 -11.69
C ILE A 87 -34.99 27.73 -12.68
N ALA A 88 -35.77 28.61 -13.30
CA ALA A 88 -35.22 29.67 -14.16
C ALA A 88 -34.80 30.85 -13.27
N ALA A 89 -33.49 31.03 -13.07
CA ALA A 89 -32.95 32.03 -12.15
C ALA A 89 -32.75 33.39 -12.82
N SER A 90 -33.15 34.46 -12.13
CA SER A 90 -32.83 35.83 -12.52
C SER A 90 -31.37 36.15 -12.17
N TYR A 91 -30.69 36.82 -13.08
CA TYR A 91 -29.41 37.48 -12.84
C TYR A 91 -29.50 38.90 -13.40
N ARG A 92 -28.72 39.85 -12.86
CA ARG A 92 -28.73 41.25 -13.33
C ARG A 92 -28.32 41.37 -14.81
N THR A 93 -28.86 42.34 -15.53
CA THR A 93 -28.48 42.61 -16.94
C THR A 93 -28.06 44.07 -17.13
N LEU A 94 -27.36 44.37 -18.22
CA LEU A 94 -26.85 45.72 -18.48
C LEU A 94 -27.99 46.75 -18.59
N ASN A 95 -29.01 46.49 -19.41
CA ASN A 95 -30.06 47.48 -19.68
C ASN A 95 -31.07 47.59 -18.52
N ARG A 96 -31.37 46.48 -17.83
CA ARG A 96 -32.35 46.47 -16.73
C ARG A 96 -31.75 46.98 -15.42
N ASP A 97 -30.52 46.58 -15.12
CA ASP A 97 -29.91 46.77 -13.79
C ASP A 97 -28.63 47.63 -13.82
N GLY A 98 -28.13 48.02 -15.00
CA GLY A 98 -26.85 48.73 -15.13
C GLY A 98 -25.63 47.87 -14.78
N ALA A 99 -25.79 46.54 -14.78
CA ALA A 99 -24.81 45.60 -14.23
C ALA A 99 -23.70 45.24 -15.22
N GLY A 100 -22.49 45.02 -14.68
CA GLY A 100 -21.34 44.51 -15.43
C GLY A 100 -21.25 42.98 -15.44
N LEU A 101 -20.29 42.42 -16.17
CA LEU A 101 -20.12 40.97 -16.28
C LEU A 101 -19.94 40.26 -14.92
N ASP A 102 -19.15 40.86 -14.03
CA ASP A 102 -18.86 40.25 -12.71
C ASP A 102 -20.10 40.19 -11.82
N ASP A 103 -21.01 41.15 -11.92
CA ASP A 103 -22.31 41.11 -11.24
C ASP A 103 -23.14 39.91 -11.69
N MET A 104 -23.19 39.66 -13.00
CA MET A 104 -23.93 38.54 -13.59
C MET A 104 -23.35 37.20 -13.17
N ARG A 105 -22.02 37.10 -13.12
CA ARG A 105 -21.29 35.91 -12.66
C ARG A 105 -21.52 35.64 -11.17
N ALA A 106 -21.49 36.69 -10.34
CA ALA A 106 -21.80 36.59 -8.92
C ALA A 106 -23.24 36.13 -8.68
N ASP A 107 -24.20 36.67 -9.42
CA ASP A 107 -25.61 36.26 -9.33
C ASP A 107 -25.80 34.79 -9.76
N ALA A 108 -25.14 34.36 -10.84
CA ALA A 108 -25.19 32.98 -11.30
C ALA A 108 -24.58 32.00 -10.29
N ALA A 109 -23.45 32.36 -9.68
CA ALA A 109 -22.82 31.57 -8.62
C ALA A 109 -23.72 31.47 -7.37
N ALA A 110 -24.36 32.57 -6.96
CA ALA A 110 -25.31 32.59 -5.85
C ALA A 110 -26.56 31.73 -6.14
N ALA A 111 -27.08 31.79 -7.37
CA ALA A 111 -28.20 30.96 -7.79
C ALA A 111 -27.86 29.46 -7.79
N LEU A 112 -26.65 29.10 -8.26
CA LEU A 112 -26.15 27.73 -8.17
C LEU A 112 -26.02 27.25 -6.73
N HIS A 113 -25.51 28.10 -5.84
CA HIS A 113 -25.42 27.80 -4.41
C HIS A 113 -26.78 27.51 -3.80
N TRP A 114 -27.73 28.41 -4.03
CA TRP A 114 -29.08 28.28 -3.51
C TRP A 114 -29.81 27.05 -4.07
N ALA A 115 -29.67 26.77 -5.37
CA ALA A 115 -30.26 25.59 -5.98
C ALA A 115 -29.68 24.28 -5.43
N ALA A 116 -28.41 24.26 -5.05
CA ALA A 116 -27.74 23.09 -4.50
C ALA A 116 -28.05 22.85 -3.01
N THR A 117 -28.14 23.90 -2.18
CA THR A 117 -28.38 23.76 -0.73
C THR A 117 -29.78 23.28 -0.38
N GLY A 118 -30.77 23.57 -1.23
CA GLY A 118 -32.15 23.09 -1.08
C GLY A 118 -32.48 21.83 -1.88
N LEU A 119 -31.48 21.09 -2.38
CA LEU A 119 -31.70 19.90 -3.20
C LEU A 119 -32.18 18.73 -2.33
N GLU A 120 -33.25 18.05 -2.75
CA GLU A 120 -33.69 16.82 -2.07
C GLU A 120 -32.54 15.80 -2.03
N PRO A 121 -32.35 15.02 -0.94
CA PRO A 121 -31.18 14.15 -0.76
C PRO A 121 -30.92 13.20 -1.92
N GLU A 122 -32.00 12.86 -2.62
CA GLU A 122 -32.08 11.88 -3.68
C GLU A 122 -32.19 12.50 -5.07
N ALA A 123 -32.28 13.82 -5.18
CA ALA A 123 -32.40 14.50 -6.47
C ALA A 123 -31.03 14.76 -7.13
N ARG A 124 -31.02 14.76 -8.46
CA ARG A 124 -29.86 15.16 -9.28
C ARG A 124 -30.02 16.60 -9.76
N LEU A 125 -29.00 17.43 -9.56
CA LEU A 125 -28.98 18.81 -10.07
C LEU A 125 -28.33 18.88 -11.44
N PHE A 126 -28.97 19.48 -12.43
CA PHE A 126 -28.41 19.85 -13.72
C PHE A 126 -28.41 21.37 -13.86
N VAL A 127 -27.43 21.91 -14.60
CA VAL A 127 -27.35 23.35 -14.89
C VAL A 127 -27.56 23.55 -16.38
N LEU A 128 -28.63 24.27 -16.72
CA LEU A 128 -29.01 24.64 -18.08
C LEU A 128 -28.62 26.07 -18.36
N GLY A 129 -28.06 26.33 -19.54
CA GLY A 129 -27.76 27.67 -20.00
C GLY A 129 -28.03 27.83 -21.50
N ALA A 130 -28.75 28.89 -21.86
CA ALA A 130 -29.02 29.24 -23.26
C ALA A 130 -28.22 30.47 -23.68
N SER A 131 -27.53 30.43 -24.82
CA SER A 131 -26.76 31.57 -25.34
C SER A 131 -25.76 32.10 -24.28
N PHE A 132 -25.85 33.38 -23.91
CA PHE A 132 -25.09 33.97 -22.80
C PHE A 132 -25.33 33.28 -21.44
N GLY A 133 -26.53 32.77 -21.19
CA GLY A 133 -26.80 31.92 -20.03
C GLY A 133 -25.99 30.62 -20.04
N GLY A 134 -25.59 30.14 -21.23
CA GLY A 134 -24.63 29.06 -21.39
C GLY A 134 -23.25 29.40 -20.82
N PHE A 135 -22.76 30.62 -21.08
CA PHE A 135 -21.54 31.13 -20.46
C PHE A 135 -21.67 31.19 -18.93
N LEU A 136 -22.78 31.75 -18.41
CA LEU A 136 -23.02 31.84 -16.96
C LEU A 136 -23.11 30.46 -16.29
N ALA A 137 -23.80 29.51 -16.92
CA ALA A 137 -23.89 28.12 -16.44
C ALA A 137 -22.50 27.49 -16.31
N LEU A 138 -21.68 27.63 -17.35
CA LEU A 138 -20.32 27.09 -17.40
C LEU A 138 -19.40 27.78 -16.38
N ASP A 139 -19.41 29.11 -16.32
CA ASP A 139 -18.58 29.89 -15.40
C ASP A 139 -18.95 29.62 -13.93
N ALA A 140 -20.26 29.58 -13.61
CA ALA A 140 -20.73 29.25 -12.27
C ALA A 140 -20.25 27.86 -11.84
N VAL A 141 -20.32 26.87 -12.74
CA VAL A 141 -19.87 25.50 -12.47
C VAL A 141 -18.34 25.42 -12.31
N LEU A 142 -17.57 26.13 -13.14
CA LEU A 142 -16.11 26.20 -13.04
C LEU A 142 -15.63 26.89 -11.75
N ASN A 143 -16.35 27.89 -11.25
CA ASN A 143 -15.98 28.64 -10.05
C ASN A 143 -16.59 28.05 -8.75
N ALA A 144 -17.43 27.02 -8.86
CA ALA A 144 -18.10 26.39 -7.72
C ALA A 144 -17.23 25.38 -6.95
N GLU A 145 -15.99 25.14 -7.38
CA GLU A 145 -15.16 24.01 -6.90
C GLU A 145 -14.85 24.02 -5.40
N ALA A 146 -14.90 25.19 -4.74
CA ALA A 146 -14.45 25.35 -3.36
C ALA A 146 -15.47 24.97 -2.27
N TRP A 147 -16.78 24.93 -2.57
CA TRP A 147 -17.81 24.76 -1.53
C TRP A 147 -18.92 23.74 -1.86
N ILE A 148 -18.94 23.19 -3.08
CA ILE A 148 -20.00 22.24 -3.45
C ILE A 148 -19.61 20.79 -3.10
N ALA A 149 -20.08 20.41 -1.92
CA ALA A 149 -20.33 19.05 -1.48
C ALA A 149 -21.29 18.24 -2.42
N PHE A 150 -22.17 18.92 -3.16
CA PHE A 150 -23.19 18.28 -4.02
C PHE A 150 -23.08 18.75 -5.47
N ARG A 151 -22.01 18.33 -6.17
CA ARG A 151 -21.74 18.87 -7.50
C ARG A 151 -22.84 18.49 -8.51
N PRO A 152 -23.21 19.35 -9.49
CA PRO A 152 -24.24 19.06 -10.49
C PRO A 152 -23.94 17.76 -11.25
N ALA A 153 -24.96 16.99 -11.62
CA ALA A 153 -24.86 15.77 -12.42
C ALA A 153 -24.51 16.04 -13.90
N GLY A 154 -24.83 17.23 -14.41
CA GLY A 154 -24.52 17.58 -15.80
C GLY A 154 -24.87 19.01 -16.19
N LEU A 155 -24.45 19.36 -17.41
CA LEU A 155 -24.68 20.62 -18.09
C LEU A 155 -25.62 20.41 -19.29
N ILE A 156 -26.55 21.34 -19.49
CA ILE A 156 -27.47 21.38 -20.64
C ILE A 156 -27.26 22.72 -21.35
N LEU A 157 -26.67 22.69 -22.53
CA LEU A 157 -26.25 23.90 -23.23
C LEU A 157 -27.01 24.07 -24.54
N LEU A 158 -27.65 25.23 -24.70
CA LEU A 158 -28.53 25.53 -25.84
C LEU A 158 -27.99 26.74 -26.60
N ASN A 159 -27.48 26.53 -27.82
CA ASN A 159 -26.74 27.53 -28.59
C ASN A 159 -25.73 28.34 -27.72
N PRO A 160 -24.88 27.68 -26.92
CA PRO A 160 -24.18 28.33 -25.82
C PRO A 160 -23.05 29.25 -26.28
N VAL A 161 -22.84 30.36 -25.57
CA VAL A 161 -21.58 31.11 -25.61
C VAL A 161 -20.52 30.34 -24.83
N VAL A 162 -19.50 29.82 -25.52
CA VAL A 162 -18.44 28.99 -24.92
C VAL A 162 -17.02 29.48 -25.20
N HIS A 163 -16.87 30.43 -26.13
CA HIS A 163 -15.60 31.03 -26.50
C HIS A 163 -15.72 32.56 -26.36
N THR A 164 -14.92 33.15 -25.46
CA THR A 164 -14.92 34.61 -25.17
C THR A 164 -13.57 35.27 -25.49
N GLY A 165 -12.72 34.59 -26.26
CA GLY A 165 -11.46 35.11 -26.76
C GLY A 165 -11.62 36.14 -27.88
N ALA A 166 -10.51 36.54 -28.50
CA ALA A 166 -10.50 37.57 -29.54
C ALA A 166 -11.37 37.22 -30.77
N GLU A 167 -11.47 35.93 -31.10
CA GLU A 167 -12.31 35.40 -32.18
C GLU A 167 -13.64 34.81 -31.66
N GLY A 168 -13.94 35.01 -30.38
CA GLY A 168 -15.13 34.49 -29.71
C GLY A 168 -16.32 35.43 -29.78
N PHE A 169 -17.38 35.06 -29.06
CA PHE A 169 -18.55 35.91 -28.90
C PHE A 169 -18.16 37.21 -28.19
N CYS A 170 -18.53 38.34 -28.78
CA CYS A 170 -18.28 39.66 -28.19
C CYS A 170 -19.51 40.57 -28.29
N ASN A 171 -19.73 41.39 -27.26
CA ASN A 171 -20.76 42.42 -27.24
C ASN A 171 -20.43 43.50 -26.19
N ARG A 172 -21.44 44.28 -25.78
CA ARG A 172 -21.31 45.36 -24.78
C ARG A 172 -20.95 44.88 -23.35
N VAL A 173 -21.14 43.60 -23.05
CA VAL A 173 -20.87 43.01 -21.72
C VAL A 173 -19.61 42.15 -21.77
N LEU A 174 -19.54 41.21 -22.72
CA LEU A 174 -18.35 40.41 -23.01
C LEU A 174 -17.52 41.11 -24.08
N THR A 175 -16.60 41.97 -23.67
CA THR A 175 -15.64 42.63 -24.59
C THR A 175 -14.43 41.74 -24.87
N ALA A 176 -13.65 42.06 -25.91
CA ALA A 176 -12.50 41.27 -26.36
C ALA A 176 -11.40 41.01 -25.30
N GLY A 177 -11.39 41.76 -24.18
CA GLY A 177 -10.46 41.57 -23.06
C GLY A 177 -10.76 40.36 -22.15
N HIS A 178 -11.89 39.67 -22.35
CA HIS A 178 -12.33 38.58 -21.46
C HIS A 178 -11.89 37.18 -21.91
N GLY A 179 -10.83 37.06 -22.71
CA GLY A 179 -10.33 35.77 -23.20
C GLY A 179 -9.97 34.78 -22.07
N GLY A 180 -9.49 35.28 -20.94
CA GLY A 180 -9.19 34.45 -19.76
C GLY A 180 -10.42 33.81 -19.09
N LEU A 181 -11.63 34.26 -19.42
CA LEU A 181 -12.88 33.70 -18.90
C LEU A 181 -13.48 32.61 -19.80
N SER A 182 -12.85 32.35 -20.93
CA SER A 182 -13.43 31.54 -22.00
C SER A 182 -13.65 30.08 -21.56
N PRO A 183 -14.92 29.61 -21.50
CA PRO A 183 -15.23 28.29 -20.97
C PRO A 183 -14.55 27.14 -21.70
N VAL A 184 -14.42 27.21 -23.04
CA VAL A 184 -13.80 26.13 -23.82
C VAL A 184 -12.34 25.90 -23.43
N GLU A 185 -11.54 26.95 -23.24
CA GLU A 185 -10.18 26.84 -22.74
C GLU A 185 -10.15 26.38 -21.27
N ARG A 186 -11.03 26.90 -20.42
CA ARG A 186 -11.04 26.57 -18.98
C ARG A 186 -11.46 25.12 -18.70
N PHE A 187 -12.35 24.56 -19.52
CA PHE A 187 -12.72 23.14 -19.42
C PHE A 187 -11.66 22.19 -20.02
N ALA A 188 -10.73 22.69 -20.83
CA ALA A 188 -9.68 21.88 -21.45
C ALA A 188 -8.75 21.20 -20.43
N ASP A 189 -8.60 21.78 -19.24
CA ASP A 189 -7.79 21.20 -18.15
C ASP A 189 -8.60 20.90 -16.89
N SER A 190 -9.92 21.14 -16.91
CA SER A 190 -10.76 20.97 -15.73
C SER A 190 -11.06 19.49 -15.46
N PRO A 191 -10.91 18.99 -14.21
CA PRO A 191 -11.33 17.65 -13.82
C PRO A 191 -12.87 17.48 -13.94
N LEU A 192 -13.63 18.57 -14.01
CA LEU A 192 -15.08 18.57 -14.12
C LEU A 192 -15.62 17.84 -15.36
N ARG A 193 -14.86 17.75 -16.45
CA ARG A 193 -15.26 17.05 -17.69
C ARG A 193 -15.40 15.53 -17.52
N GLY A 194 -14.60 14.94 -16.63
CA GLY A 194 -14.71 13.52 -16.28
C GLY A 194 -15.93 13.23 -15.39
N ARG A 195 -16.46 14.28 -14.75
CA ARG A 195 -17.53 14.19 -13.76
C ARG A 195 -18.91 14.50 -14.36
N LEU A 196 -19.01 15.60 -15.11
CA LEU A 196 -20.25 16.11 -15.65
C LEU A 196 -20.67 15.37 -16.92
N ARG A 197 -21.95 15.03 -17.02
CA ARG A 197 -22.55 14.76 -18.33
C ARG A 197 -22.78 16.08 -19.06
N LEU A 198 -22.64 16.07 -20.38
CA LEU A 198 -22.81 17.26 -21.21
C LEU A 198 -23.84 17.01 -22.30
N PHE A 199 -24.92 17.77 -22.28
CA PHE A 199 -25.87 17.85 -23.39
C PHE A 199 -25.67 19.18 -24.11
N VAL A 200 -25.52 19.15 -25.43
CA VAL A 200 -25.43 20.34 -26.27
C VAL A 200 -26.44 20.24 -27.40
N ALA A 201 -27.32 21.23 -27.53
CA ALA A 201 -28.15 21.39 -28.72
C ALA A 201 -27.87 22.72 -29.39
N HIS A 202 -27.62 22.68 -30.70
CA HIS A 202 -27.10 23.84 -31.44
C HIS A 202 -27.55 23.75 -32.90
N GLY A 203 -28.14 24.84 -33.43
CA GLY A 203 -28.64 24.90 -34.80
C GLY A 203 -27.54 25.10 -35.85
N THR A 204 -27.60 24.41 -36.99
CA THR A 204 -26.55 24.50 -38.01
C THR A 204 -26.54 25.86 -38.75
N ALA A 205 -27.61 26.64 -38.65
CA ALA A 205 -27.76 27.98 -39.22
C ALA A 205 -27.71 29.09 -38.16
N ASP A 206 -27.06 28.85 -37.02
CA ASP A 206 -26.85 29.88 -35.99
C ASP A 206 -25.82 30.92 -36.45
N GLU A 207 -26.27 32.16 -36.66
CA GLU A 207 -25.45 33.30 -37.05
C GLU A 207 -24.90 34.11 -35.85
N VAL A 208 -25.33 33.79 -34.63
CA VAL A 208 -24.94 34.52 -33.41
C VAL A 208 -23.74 33.86 -32.73
N VAL A 209 -23.78 32.53 -32.61
CA VAL A 209 -22.67 31.75 -32.06
C VAL A 209 -22.43 30.54 -32.97
N PRO A 210 -21.20 30.29 -33.43
CA PRO A 210 -20.96 29.21 -34.38
C PRO A 210 -20.97 27.82 -33.72
N LEU A 211 -21.58 26.84 -34.40
CA LEU A 211 -21.61 25.42 -34.01
C LEU A 211 -20.21 24.82 -33.79
N SER A 212 -19.20 25.32 -34.51
CA SER A 212 -17.81 24.89 -34.35
C SER A 212 -17.32 24.99 -32.91
N GLU A 213 -17.72 26.04 -32.18
CA GLU A 213 -17.28 26.26 -30.79
C GLU A 213 -17.95 25.28 -29.83
N SER A 214 -19.22 24.98 -30.05
CA SER A 214 -19.92 23.92 -29.31
C SER A 214 -19.28 22.54 -29.56
N ARG A 215 -18.89 22.25 -30.81
CA ARG A 215 -18.13 21.03 -31.13
C ARG A 215 -16.75 21.03 -30.49
N ARG A 216 -16.06 22.17 -30.45
CA ARG A 216 -14.75 22.33 -29.81
C ARG A 216 -14.83 22.03 -28.31
N LEU A 217 -15.80 22.63 -27.60
CA LEU A 217 -16.07 22.32 -26.18
C LEU A 217 -16.35 20.83 -25.97
N SER A 218 -17.22 20.25 -26.80
CA SER A 218 -17.67 18.85 -26.66
C SER A 218 -16.53 17.84 -26.80
N ARG A 219 -15.47 18.16 -27.55
CA ARG A 219 -14.28 17.28 -27.70
C ARG A 219 -13.51 17.07 -26.40
N HIS A 220 -13.73 17.90 -25.38
CA HIS A 220 -13.12 17.70 -24.06
C HIS A 220 -13.79 16.57 -23.25
N TRP A 221 -14.96 16.09 -23.66
CA TRP A 221 -15.68 15.00 -22.97
C TRP A 221 -15.33 13.64 -23.56
N ALA A 222 -15.27 12.62 -22.69
CA ALA A 222 -15.12 11.24 -23.13
C ALA A 222 -16.37 10.76 -23.91
N PRO A 223 -16.21 9.82 -24.87
CA PRO A 223 -17.33 9.18 -25.54
C PRO A 223 -18.35 8.62 -24.54
N GLY A 224 -19.66 8.83 -24.79
CA GLY A 224 -20.74 8.37 -23.91
C GLY A 224 -21.11 9.33 -22.76
N ARG A 225 -20.30 10.35 -22.48
CA ARG A 225 -20.63 11.41 -21.48
C ARG A 225 -21.14 12.70 -22.11
N CYS A 226 -21.03 12.84 -23.42
CA CYS A 226 -21.47 14.01 -24.17
C CYS A 226 -22.45 13.62 -25.28
N GLU A 227 -23.56 14.34 -25.34
CA GLU A 227 -24.55 14.27 -26.42
C GLU A 227 -24.56 15.61 -27.16
N VAL A 228 -24.28 15.58 -28.46
CA VAL A 228 -24.28 16.78 -29.32
C VAL A 228 -25.38 16.64 -30.38
N HIS A 229 -26.39 17.49 -30.27
CA HIS A 229 -27.54 17.57 -31.15
C HIS A 229 -27.38 18.78 -32.09
N ALA A 230 -26.78 18.56 -33.26
CA ALA A 230 -26.70 19.57 -34.32
C ALA A 230 -28.01 19.56 -35.12
N VAL A 231 -28.82 20.61 -34.98
CA VAL A 231 -30.17 20.66 -35.56
C VAL A 231 -30.12 21.36 -36.91
N GLU A 232 -30.35 20.58 -37.97
CA GLU A 232 -30.20 21.04 -39.35
C GLU A 232 -31.16 22.20 -39.69
N GLY A 233 -30.64 23.27 -40.29
CA GLY A 233 -31.39 24.46 -40.71
C GLY A 233 -31.90 25.35 -39.56
N ALA A 234 -31.71 24.96 -38.30
CA ALA A 234 -32.18 25.73 -37.16
C ALA A 234 -31.26 26.92 -36.84
N GLY A 235 -31.86 28.06 -36.50
CA GLY A 235 -31.14 29.28 -36.08
C GLY A 235 -30.93 29.40 -34.56
N HIS A 236 -30.50 30.58 -34.10
CA HIS A 236 -30.26 30.85 -32.68
C HIS A 236 -31.56 30.79 -31.85
N GLY A 237 -31.55 30.08 -30.72
CA GLY A 237 -32.69 29.99 -29.80
C GLY A 237 -33.85 29.10 -30.27
N PHE A 238 -33.62 28.24 -31.29
CA PHE A 238 -34.63 27.38 -31.90
C PHE A 238 -35.37 26.47 -30.92
N PHE A 239 -34.71 26.05 -29.83
CA PHE A 239 -35.25 25.12 -28.83
C PHE A 239 -36.50 25.63 -28.10
N ASN A 240 -36.78 26.94 -28.15
CA ASN A 240 -37.91 27.54 -27.45
C ASN A 240 -39.12 27.78 -28.37
N ARG A 241 -39.13 27.21 -29.58
CA ARG A 241 -40.18 27.38 -30.58
C ARG A 241 -40.43 26.08 -31.34
N ALA A 242 -41.68 25.88 -31.76
CA ALA A 242 -42.03 24.84 -32.71
C ALA A 242 -41.25 25.02 -34.04
N PRO A 243 -40.89 23.93 -34.73
CA PRO A 243 -41.23 22.53 -34.44
C PRO A 243 -40.24 21.82 -33.50
N HIS A 244 -39.21 22.50 -32.98
CA HIS A 244 -38.09 21.84 -32.32
C HIS A 244 -38.21 21.73 -30.80
N ASP A 245 -39.01 22.59 -30.18
CA ASP A 245 -39.21 22.66 -28.73
C ASP A 245 -39.54 21.31 -28.07
N ALA A 246 -40.57 20.62 -28.54
CA ALA A 246 -40.98 19.32 -28.00
C ALA A 246 -39.85 18.28 -28.13
N THR A 247 -39.24 18.16 -29.31
CA THR A 247 -38.15 17.20 -29.56
C THR A 247 -36.93 17.47 -28.69
N MET A 248 -36.55 18.74 -28.49
CA MET A 248 -35.44 19.10 -27.62
C MET A 248 -35.75 18.84 -26.14
N ALA A 249 -36.99 19.09 -25.71
CA ALA A 249 -37.43 18.75 -24.36
C ALA A 249 -37.42 17.23 -24.11
N ASP A 250 -37.82 16.41 -25.09
CA ASP A 250 -37.73 14.95 -25.04
C ASP A 250 -36.28 14.46 -24.94
N ALA A 251 -35.38 15.01 -25.75
CA ALA A 251 -33.98 14.65 -25.73
C ALA A 251 -33.32 15.00 -24.38
N ILE A 252 -33.61 16.19 -23.84
CA ILE A 252 -33.11 16.60 -22.52
C ILE A 252 -33.71 15.72 -21.43
N ALA A 253 -35.00 15.40 -21.48
CA ALA A 253 -35.63 14.50 -20.52
C ALA A 253 -34.96 13.13 -20.49
N SER A 254 -34.75 12.52 -21.66
CA SER A 254 -34.00 11.26 -21.79
C SER A 254 -32.58 11.39 -21.23
N PHE A 255 -31.90 12.50 -21.50
CA PHE A 255 -30.58 12.78 -20.96
C PHE A 255 -30.62 12.86 -19.42
N VAL A 256 -31.46 13.72 -18.82
CA VAL A 256 -31.46 13.92 -17.37
C VAL A 256 -32.02 12.73 -16.59
N GLU A 257 -32.95 11.97 -17.17
CA GLU A 257 -33.54 10.78 -16.56
C GLU A 257 -32.65 9.55 -16.72
N GLY A 258 -31.83 9.50 -17.78
CA GLY A 258 -30.89 8.41 -18.05
C GLY A 258 -30.05 8.03 -16.83
N PRO A 259 -29.58 6.76 -16.76
CA PRO A 259 -28.83 6.27 -15.61
C PRO A 259 -27.60 7.15 -15.34
N ALA A 260 -27.19 7.21 -14.07
CA ALA A 260 -25.87 7.72 -13.76
C ALA A 260 -24.81 6.95 -14.59
N PRO A 261 -23.66 7.56 -14.94
CA PRO A 261 -22.60 6.84 -15.63
C PRO A 261 -22.30 5.53 -14.91
N ALA A 262 -22.13 4.44 -15.65
CA ALA A 262 -21.77 3.17 -15.05
C ALA A 262 -20.45 3.34 -14.28
N SER A 263 -20.27 2.58 -13.19
CA SER A 263 -19.04 2.63 -12.37
C SER A 263 -17.76 2.50 -13.20
N ARG A 264 -17.84 1.80 -14.34
CA ARG A 264 -16.74 1.63 -15.32
C ARG A 264 -16.33 2.91 -16.04
N ASP A 265 -17.25 3.84 -16.24
CA ASP A 265 -17.02 5.09 -16.98
C ASP A 265 -16.59 6.24 -16.07
N LEU A 266 -16.42 5.99 -14.76
CA LEU A 266 -16.01 6.99 -13.76
C LEU A 266 -14.50 7.26 -13.76
N LEU A 267 -13.68 6.37 -14.31
CA LEU A 267 -12.24 6.57 -14.37
C LEU A 267 -11.86 7.54 -15.51
N PRO A 268 -10.85 8.40 -15.30
CA PRO A 268 -10.22 9.12 -16.40
C PRO A 268 -9.74 8.16 -17.49
N ALA A 269 -9.73 8.62 -18.75
CA ALA A 269 -9.35 7.79 -19.88
C ALA A 269 -7.91 7.26 -19.73
N GLY A 270 -7.72 5.95 -19.89
CA GLY A 270 -6.41 5.30 -19.75
C GLY A 270 -5.94 5.10 -18.31
N THR A 271 -6.74 5.46 -17.31
CA THR A 271 -6.41 5.29 -15.90
C THR A 271 -7.02 4.00 -15.33
N ARG A 272 -6.28 3.35 -14.43
CA ARG A 272 -6.75 2.22 -13.61
C ARG A 272 -6.82 2.60 -12.13
N ILE A 273 -7.57 1.82 -11.34
CA ILE A 273 -7.66 2.02 -9.89
C ILE A 273 -7.05 0.83 -9.15
N ALA A 274 -6.19 1.12 -8.18
CA ALA A 274 -5.52 0.14 -7.35
C ALA A 274 -6.06 0.20 -5.91
N TYR A 275 -6.55 -0.91 -5.41
CA TYR A 275 -7.03 -1.08 -4.04
C TYR A 275 -5.99 -1.80 -3.20
N GLY A 276 -5.40 -1.09 -2.24
CA GLY A 276 -4.57 -1.69 -1.21
C GLY A 276 -5.45 -2.27 -0.10
N ILE A 277 -5.78 -3.55 -0.22
CA ILE A 277 -6.55 -4.31 0.77
C ILE A 277 -5.59 -5.09 1.67
N GLY A 278 -5.95 -5.33 2.92
CA GLY A 278 -4.99 -5.98 3.80
C GLY A 278 -5.43 -6.08 5.24
N ALA A 279 -4.99 -7.14 5.89
CA ALA A 279 -5.15 -7.25 7.32
C ALA A 279 -4.46 -6.06 8.01
N GLN A 280 -5.16 -5.34 8.87
CA GLN A 280 -4.59 -4.21 9.61
C GLN A 280 -3.22 -4.59 10.21
N LYS A 281 -2.19 -3.76 10.02
CA LYS A 281 -0.77 -4.05 10.37
C LYS A 281 -0.02 -5.02 9.44
N ALA A 282 -0.50 -5.29 8.23
CA ALA A 282 0.23 -6.05 7.20
C ALA A 282 1.09 -5.19 6.25
N GLY A 283 1.60 -4.03 6.70
CA GLY A 283 2.52 -3.22 5.88
C GLY A 283 1.86 -2.24 4.89
N THR A 284 0.55 -2.00 4.97
CA THR A 284 -0.16 -1.05 4.09
C THR A 284 0.31 0.41 4.23
N SER A 285 0.93 0.77 5.36
CA SER A 285 1.59 2.09 5.48
C SER A 285 2.83 2.18 4.61
N TRP A 286 3.64 1.12 4.52
CA TRP A 286 4.76 1.09 3.58
C TRP A 286 4.26 1.17 2.14
N LEU A 287 3.19 0.43 1.80
CA LEU A 287 2.61 0.46 0.46
C LEU A 287 2.17 1.88 0.09
N TYR A 288 1.53 2.56 1.04
CA TYR A 288 1.14 3.96 0.90
C TYR A 288 2.34 4.88 0.72
N ASP A 289 3.34 4.80 1.60
CA ASP A 289 4.53 5.64 1.52
C ASP A 289 5.26 5.44 0.18
N TYR A 290 5.44 4.19 -0.26
CA TYR A 290 6.07 3.85 -1.54
C TYR A 290 5.28 4.41 -2.73
N LEU A 291 3.98 4.10 -2.84
CA LEU A 291 3.16 4.53 -3.97
C LEU A 291 2.89 6.04 -3.98
N SER A 292 2.80 6.69 -2.81
CA SER A 292 2.59 8.14 -2.72
C SER A 292 3.76 8.97 -3.26
N THR A 293 4.96 8.39 -3.32
CA THR A 293 6.15 9.04 -3.89
C THR A 293 6.36 8.70 -5.36
N HIS A 294 5.50 7.87 -5.94
CA HIS A 294 5.60 7.40 -7.31
C HIS A 294 4.97 8.39 -8.30
N PRO A 295 5.69 8.90 -9.32
CA PRO A 295 5.17 9.93 -10.23
C PRO A 295 3.99 9.45 -11.08
N GLU A 296 3.89 8.14 -11.33
CA GLU A 296 2.81 7.52 -12.10
C GLU A 296 1.61 7.06 -11.25
N VAL A 297 1.58 7.39 -9.97
CA VAL A 297 0.48 7.02 -9.07
C VAL A 297 -0.08 8.27 -8.40
N CYS A 298 -1.40 8.46 -8.50
CA CYS A 298 -2.12 9.44 -7.72
C CYS A 298 -2.70 8.75 -6.47
N VAL A 299 -2.27 9.20 -5.30
CA VAL A 299 -2.78 8.74 -4.01
C VAL A 299 -3.54 9.91 -3.38
N PRO A 300 -4.75 9.70 -2.83
CA PRO A 300 -5.50 10.77 -2.18
C PRO A 300 -4.78 11.31 -0.96
N GLU A 301 -5.07 12.57 -0.60
CA GLU A 301 -4.45 13.31 0.52
C GLU A 301 -4.57 12.59 1.88
N LEU A 302 -5.58 11.72 2.03
CA LEU A 302 -5.80 10.91 3.22
C LEU A 302 -5.73 9.42 2.89
N LYS A 303 -4.95 8.68 3.68
CA LYS A 303 -4.99 7.22 3.74
C LYS A 303 -6.25 6.73 4.48
N GLU A 304 -6.67 5.50 4.19
CA GLU A 304 -7.78 4.80 4.86
C GLU A 304 -9.09 5.59 4.73
N LEU A 305 -9.60 5.64 3.49
CA LEU A 305 -10.81 6.37 3.14
C LEU A 305 -12.05 5.78 3.81
N HIS A 306 -12.06 4.47 4.02
CA HIS A 306 -13.18 3.73 4.59
C HIS A 306 -14.49 3.93 3.80
N TYR A 307 -14.45 3.85 2.48
CA TYR A 307 -15.64 4.06 1.65
C TYR A 307 -16.50 2.79 1.57
N PHE A 308 -15.98 1.73 0.94
CA PHE A 308 -16.74 0.49 0.69
C PHE A 308 -17.08 -0.27 1.98
N ASP A 309 -16.18 -0.30 2.97
CA ASP A 309 -16.45 -0.97 4.24
C ASP A 309 -17.56 -0.26 5.04
N VAL A 310 -17.65 1.07 5.00
CA VAL A 310 -18.81 1.80 5.57
C VAL A 310 -20.11 1.48 4.83
N LEU A 311 -20.03 1.31 3.50
CA LEU A 311 -21.18 1.03 2.65
C LEU A 311 -21.75 -0.38 2.90
N HIS A 312 -20.89 -1.39 2.93
CA HIS A 312 -21.28 -2.80 3.00
C HIS A 312 -21.27 -3.38 4.42
N ALA A 313 -20.48 -2.83 5.36
CA ALA A 313 -20.38 -3.37 6.72
C ALA A 313 -20.94 -2.38 7.77
N PRO A 314 -22.12 -2.66 8.36
CA PRO A 314 -22.71 -1.80 9.39
C PRO A 314 -21.78 -1.51 10.59
N SER A 315 -20.89 -2.46 10.92
CA SER A 315 -19.90 -2.30 12.00
C SER A 315 -18.91 -1.17 11.76
N GLU A 316 -18.66 -0.79 10.50
CA GLU A 316 -17.66 0.24 10.14
C GLU A 316 -18.26 1.64 10.03
N ARG A 317 -19.59 1.79 10.10
CA ARG A 317 -20.26 3.12 10.13
C ARG A 317 -19.81 4.00 11.31
N GLY A 318 -19.17 3.41 12.32
CA GLY A 318 -18.46 4.13 13.38
C GLY A 318 -17.40 5.11 12.88
N HIS A 319 -16.76 4.83 11.74
CA HIS A 319 -15.77 5.72 11.12
C HIS A 319 -16.37 7.09 10.76
N VAL A 320 -17.55 7.09 10.13
CA VAL A 320 -18.27 8.34 9.79
C VAL A 320 -18.62 9.11 11.05
N ARG A 321 -19.18 8.44 12.06
CA ARG A 321 -19.57 9.04 13.33
C ARG A 321 -18.38 9.69 14.04
N ASN A 322 -17.24 8.99 14.10
CA ASN A 322 -16.02 9.49 14.72
C ASN A 322 -15.46 10.71 13.98
N ARG A 323 -15.53 10.73 12.65
CA ARG A 323 -15.09 11.88 11.83
C ARG A 323 -15.99 13.11 12.04
N VAL A 324 -17.31 12.91 12.06
CA VAL A 324 -18.27 13.99 12.36
C VAL A 324 -18.06 14.55 13.76
N ARG A 325 -17.88 13.68 14.77
CA ARG A 325 -17.58 14.09 16.14
C ARG A 325 -16.28 14.91 16.20
N TRP A 326 -15.21 14.41 15.59
CA TRP A 326 -13.92 15.11 15.55
C TRP A 326 -14.05 16.51 14.90
N MET A 327 -14.80 16.64 13.80
CA MET A 327 -14.98 17.95 13.17
C MET A 327 -15.74 18.93 14.06
N ARG A 328 -16.76 18.45 14.80
CA ARG A 328 -17.48 19.29 15.77
C ARG A 328 -16.53 19.78 16.86
N GLU A 329 -15.81 18.86 17.49
CA GLU A 329 -14.82 19.19 18.53
C GLU A 329 -13.74 20.16 18.02
N ALA A 330 -13.23 19.94 16.80
CA ALA A 330 -12.23 20.82 16.19
C ALA A 330 -12.81 22.21 15.88
N ALA A 331 -14.06 22.30 15.42
CA ALA A 331 -14.73 23.56 15.14
C ALA A 331 -15.03 24.35 16.43
N ASP A 332 -15.44 23.66 17.50
CA ASP A 332 -15.71 24.27 18.80
C ASP A 332 -14.43 24.82 19.44
N LEU A 333 -13.29 24.16 19.22
CA LEU A 333 -11.97 24.61 19.72
C LEU A 333 -11.31 25.67 18.84
N ALA A 334 -11.71 25.81 17.57
CA ALA A 334 -11.04 26.71 16.62
C ALA A 334 -10.94 28.17 17.09
N PRO A 335 -11.96 28.79 17.73
CA PRO A 335 -11.86 30.17 18.22
C PRO A 335 -10.74 30.39 19.24
N GLU A 336 -10.35 29.35 19.97
CA GLU A 336 -9.34 29.40 21.03
C GLU A 336 -7.91 29.18 20.50
N VAL A 337 -7.74 28.85 19.21
CA VAL A 337 -6.43 28.58 18.61
C VAL A 337 -5.86 29.86 17.97
N PRO A 338 -4.68 30.34 18.37
CA PRO A 338 -4.11 31.56 17.80
C PRO A 338 -3.31 31.32 16.50
N GLY A 339 -3.33 32.30 15.61
CA GLY A 339 -2.35 32.46 14.52
C GLY A 339 -2.24 31.29 13.53
N GLU A 340 -1.02 30.84 13.24
CA GLU A 340 -0.74 29.77 12.27
C GLU A 340 -1.39 28.42 12.65
N ASP A 341 -1.63 28.18 13.93
CA ASP A 341 -2.25 26.93 14.38
C ASP A 341 -3.76 26.91 14.09
N LEU A 342 -4.40 28.08 14.03
CA LEU A 342 -5.79 28.21 13.53
C LEU A 342 -5.86 27.80 12.07
N LEU A 343 -4.94 28.30 11.24
CA LEU A 343 -4.89 27.96 9.82
C LEU A 343 -4.73 26.45 9.62
N LYS A 344 -3.81 25.80 10.36
CA LYS A 344 -3.64 24.34 10.32
C LYS A 344 -4.90 23.60 10.79
N CYS A 345 -5.58 24.11 11.81
CA CYS A 345 -6.84 23.54 12.30
C CYS A 345 -7.92 23.60 11.22
N LEU A 346 -8.14 24.77 10.62
CA LEU A 346 -9.13 24.99 9.56
C LEU A 346 -8.81 24.16 8.30
N GLN A 347 -7.54 24.03 7.92
CA GLN A 347 -7.11 23.15 6.82
C GLN A 347 -7.46 21.68 7.09
N LYS A 348 -7.25 21.19 8.32
CA LYS A 348 -7.65 19.83 8.71
C LYS A 348 -9.17 19.65 8.73
N ILE A 349 -9.92 20.65 9.17
CA ILE A 349 -11.40 20.65 9.10
C ILE A 349 -11.85 20.54 7.64
N GLY A 350 -11.32 21.38 6.74
CA GLY A 350 -11.64 21.33 5.31
C GLY A 350 -11.30 19.98 4.68
N LEU A 351 -10.15 19.40 5.02
CA LEU A 351 -9.74 18.07 4.57
C LEU A 351 -10.72 16.97 5.01
N ARG A 352 -11.17 17.01 6.27
CA ARG A 352 -12.15 16.04 6.81
C ARG A 352 -13.55 16.25 6.26
N GLN A 353 -13.95 17.49 6.01
CA GLN A 353 -15.20 17.80 5.31
C GLN A 353 -15.19 17.15 3.92
N ARG A 354 -14.13 17.37 3.11
CA ARG A 354 -13.98 16.72 1.80
C ARG A 354 -14.06 15.20 1.90
N GLN A 355 -13.41 14.60 2.90
CA GLN A 355 -13.48 13.15 3.11
C GLN A 355 -14.90 12.67 3.46
N LEU A 356 -15.67 13.40 4.24
CA LEU A 356 -17.05 13.02 4.57
C LEU A 356 -17.97 13.05 3.35
N MET A 357 -17.63 13.86 2.34
CA MET A 357 -18.44 13.97 1.14
C MET A 357 -18.47 12.68 0.29
N ILE A 358 -17.49 11.79 0.46
CA ILE A 358 -17.51 10.49 -0.22
C ILE A 358 -18.74 9.65 0.16
N TYR A 359 -19.35 9.92 1.33
CA TYR A 359 -20.52 9.20 1.84
C TYR A 359 -21.87 9.84 1.52
N ALA A 360 -21.89 11.01 0.86
CA ALA A 360 -23.10 11.80 0.69
C ALA A 360 -24.01 11.33 -0.46
N ARG A 361 -23.58 10.33 -1.23
CA ARG A 361 -24.32 9.78 -2.38
C ARG A 361 -24.93 8.43 -2.03
N ARG A 362 -25.88 7.99 -2.85
CA ARG A 362 -26.56 6.70 -2.70
C ARG A 362 -25.57 5.52 -2.85
N PRO A 363 -25.84 4.37 -2.23
CA PRO A 363 -25.24 3.10 -2.64
C PRO A 363 -25.34 2.89 -4.16
N GLY A 364 -24.26 2.46 -4.81
CA GLY A 364 -24.16 2.36 -6.26
C GLY A 364 -23.86 3.67 -7.03
N ASP A 365 -23.88 4.84 -6.38
CA ASP A 365 -23.36 6.10 -6.95
C ASP A 365 -21.99 6.44 -6.35
N HIS A 366 -20.94 6.02 -7.05
CA HIS A 366 -19.56 6.25 -6.64
C HIS A 366 -19.01 7.62 -7.06
N GLY A 367 -19.83 8.51 -7.64
CA GLY A 367 -19.35 9.79 -8.14
C GLY A 367 -18.62 10.62 -7.07
N GLY A 368 -19.17 10.69 -5.86
CA GLY A 368 -18.55 11.43 -4.74
C GLY A 368 -17.23 10.81 -4.25
N TYR A 369 -17.12 9.48 -4.28
CA TYR A 369 -15.88 8.77 -4.00
C TYR A 369 -14.82 9.05 -5.08
N MET A 370 -15.22 8.97 -6.34
CA MET A 370 -14.32 9.20 -7.48
C MET A 370 -13.86 10.66 -7.57
N ASP A 371 -14.73 11.63 -7.27
CA ASP A 371 -14.38 13.05 -7.17
C ASP A 371 -13.22 13.26 -6.20
N TYR A 372 -13.28 12.59 -5.04
CA TYR A 372 -12.23 12.65 -4.04
C TYR A 372 -10.93 11.98 -4.52
N MET A 373 -11.04 10.81 -5.16
CA MET A 373 -9.90 10.06 -5.71
C MET A 373 -9.17 10.80 -6.84
N THR A 374 -9.91 11.54 -7.68
CA THR A 374 -9.35 12.26 -8.83
C THR A 374 -8.94 13.70 -8.52
N ALA A 375 -9.16 14.19 -7.29
CA ALA A 375 -8.93 15.60 -6.95
C ALA A 375 -7.49 16.08 -7.20
N ALA A 376 -6.50 15.20 -6.98
CA ALA A 376 -5.08 15.48 -7.21
C ALA A 376 -4.55 14.79 -8.49
N HIS A 377 -5.44 14.26 -9.34
CA HIS A 377 -5.04 13.57 -10.56
C HIS A 377 -4.66 14.56 -11.65
N SER A 378 -3.48 14.37 -12.23
CA SER A 378 -2.87 15.20 -13.26
C SER A 378 -2.30 14.36 -14.40
N GLY A 379 -2.98 13.25 -14.73
CA GLY A 379 -2.62 12.37 -15.85
C GLY A 379 -1.86 11.10 -15.47
N GLN A 380 -1.71 10.80 -14.17
CA GLN A 380 -1.11 9.55 -13.71
C GLN A 380 -1.92 8.32 -14.22
N PRO A 381 -1.27 7.23 -14.65
CA PRO A 381 -1.98 6.04 -15.11
C PRO A 381 -2.71 5.26 -14.00
N VAL A 382 -2.36 5.48 -12.73
CA VAL A 382 -2.94 4.73 -11.59
C VAL A 382 -3.50 5.69 -10.53
N LEU A 383 -4.73 5.47 -10.09
CA LEU A 383 -5.28 5.99 -8.83
C LEU A 383 -5.15 4.91 -7.76
N CYS A 384 -4.84 5.26 -6.50
CA CYS A 384 -4.68 4.24 -5.46
C CYS A 384 -5.43 4.56 -4.16
N ASP A 385 -6.36 3.68 -3.75
CA ASP A 385 -7.02 3.72 -2.44
C ASP A 385 -6.47 2.60 -1.56
N ILE A 386 -5.79 2.96 -0.48
CA ILE A 386 -5.23 2.02 0.47
C ILE A 386 -6.03 2.08 1.76
N THR A 387 -7.02 1.19 1.85
CA THR A 387 -7.88 1.02 3.02
C THR A 387 -7.84 -0.46 3.45
N PRO A 388 -7.05 -0.80 4.49
CA PRO A 388 -6.89 -2.18 4.97
C PRO A 388 -8.23 -2.83 5.35
N SER A 389 -9.15 -2.04 5.92
CA SER A 389 -10.46 -2.52 6.35
C SER A 389 -11.32 -3.12 5.24
N TYR A 390 -11.04 -2.87 3.95
CA TYR A 390 -11.74 -3.54 2.85
C TYR A 390 -11.58 -5.07 2.87
N ALA A 391 -10.61 -5.62 3.62
CA ALA A 391 -10.52 -7.06 3.87
C ALA A 391 -11.79 -7.66 4.53
N ILE A 392 -12.63 -6.85 5.17
CA ILE A 392 -13.87 -7.34 5.79
C ILE A 392 -15.07 -7.42 4.82
N LEU A 393 -14.91 -7.03 3.57
CA LEU A 393 -16.00 -7.07 2.60
C LEU A 393 -16.43 -8.50 2.27
N ASP A 394 -17.69 -8.63 1.86
CA ASP A 394 -18.27 -9.81 1.26
C ASP A 394 -18.06 -9.79 -0.27
N PRO A 395 -18.45 -10.85 -1.01
CA PRO A 395 -18.31 -10.87 -2.46
C PRO A 395 -19.03 -9.72 -3.16
N GLU A 396 -20.19 -9.29 -2.65
CA GLU A 396 -20.95 -8.16 -3.18
C GLU A 396 -20.16 -6.85 -3.10
N GLY A 397 -19.52 -6.56 -1.97
CA GLY A 397 -18.66 -5.39 -1.83
C GLY A 397 -17.44 -5.41 -2.76
N PHE A 398 -16.78 -6.56 -2.90
CA PHE A 398 -15.66 -6.68 -3.86
C PHE A 398 -16.12 -6.57 -5.32
N LYS A 399 -17.32 -7.06 -5.64
CA LYS A 399 -17.92 -6.92 -6.97
C LYS A 399 -18.23 -5.46 -7.29
N GLU A 400 -18.70 -4.69 -6.32
CA GLU A 400 -18.94 -3.25 -6.46
C GLU A 400 -17.62 -2.49 -6.70
N MET A 401 -16.53 -2.89 -6.03
CA MET A 401 -15.18 -2.36 -6.31
C MET A 401 -14.66 -2.73 -7.70
N ASP A 402 -14.80 -4.00 -8.15
CA ASP A 402 -14.36 -4.45 -9.47
C ASP A 402 -15.15 -3.79 -10.62
N ALA A 403 -16.38 -3.38 -10.35
CA ALA A 403 -17.19 -2.63 -11.30
C ALA A 403 -16.62 -1.23 -11.61
N ILE A 404 -15.66 -0.71 -10.82
CA ILE A 404 -15.01 0.58 -11.07
C ILE A 404 -13.82 0.39 -12.03
N GLY A 405 -14.16 0.27 -13.31
CA GLY A 405 -13.21 0.29 -14.43
C GLY A 405 -12.20 -0.85 -14.41
N ASP A 406 -10.90 -0.54 -14.61
CA ASP A 406 -9.82 -1.53 -14.48
C ASP A 406 -9.30 -1.57 -13.03
N ALA A 407 -10.06 -2.22 -12.15
CA ALA A 407 -9.69 -2.38 -10.75
C ALA A 407 -8.56 -3.43 -10.57
N ARG A 408 -7.59 -3.08 -9.72
CA ARG A 408 -6.45 -3.95 -9.33
C ARG A 408 -6.40 -4.07 -7.82
N PHE A 409 -6.40 -5.28 -7.30
CA PHE A 409 -6.46 -5.54 -5.86
C PHE A 409 -5.10 -6.04 -5.38
N ILE A 410 -4.46 -5.28 -4.49
CA ILE A 410 -3.20 -5.68 -3.84
C ILE A 410 -3.55 -6.10 -2.43
N PHE A 411 -3.53 -7.41 -2.17
CA PHE A 411 -3.75 -7.97 -0.84
C PHE A 411 -2.43 -8.20 -0.11
N MET A 412 -2.14 -7.33 0.86
CA MET A 412 -0.99 -7.45 1.73
C MET A 412 -1.21 -8.53 2.82
N LEU A 413 -0.42 -9.60 2.78
CA LEU A 413 -0.39 -10.70 3.75
C LEU A 413 0.79 -10.51 4.72
N ARG A 414 0.63 -10.81 6.00
CA ARG A 414 1.73 -10.75 7.00
C ARG A 414 1.67 -11.97 7.91
N GLU A 415 2.81 -12.34 8.47
CA GLU A 415 2.89 -13.40 9.48
C GLU A 415 1.73 -13.26 10.50
N PRO A 416 0.82 -14.27 10.61
CA PRO A 416 -0.45 -14.14 11.33
C PRO A 416 -0.31 -13.67 12.79
N VAL A 417 0.66 -14.24 13.51
CA VAL A 417 0.92 -13.93 14.93
C VAL A 417 1.52 -12.54 15.09
N ASP A 418 2.53 -12.18 14.29
CA ASP A 418 3.13 -10.83 14.33
C ASP A 418 2.09 -9.76 14.02
N ARG A 419 1.20 -10.04 13.06
CA ARG A 419 0.14 -9.13 12.67
C ARG A 419 -0.89 -8.97 13.79
N LEU A 420 -1.32 -10.06 14.42
CA LEU A 420 -2.24 -10.02 15.56
C LEU A 420 -1.60 -9.30 16.75
N TRP A 421 -0.35 -9.63 17.10
CA TRP A 421 0.39 -8.98 18.18
C TRP A 421 0.57 -7.48 17.92
N SER A 422 0.88 -7.10 16.68
CA SER A 422 0.95 -5.69 16.30
C SER A 422 -0.39 -4.95 16.40
N GLN A 423 -1.52 -5.64 16.21
CA GLN A 423 -2.85 -5.05 16.42
C GLN A 423 -3.10 -4.84 17.91
N ILE A 424 -2.81 -5.83 18.75
CA ILE A 424 -2.98 -5.74 20.21
C ILE A 424 -2.16 -4.59 20.78
N ARG A 425 -0.87 -4.51 20.43
CA ARG A 425 0.01 -3.39 20.83
C ARG A 425 -0.60 -2.02 20.50
N MET A 426 -1.15 -1.89 19.29
CA MET A 426 -1.78 -0.63 18.87
C MET A 426 -3.06 -0.32 19.67
N LEU A 427 -3.92 -1.31 19.90
CA LEU A 427 -5.15 -1.14 20.68
C LEU A 427 -4.83 -0.71 22.11
N VAL A 428 -3.94 -1.43 22.79
CA VAL A 428 -3.50 -1.12 24.16
C VAL A 428 -2.88 0.28 24.24
N ARG A 429 -2.04 0.66 23.27
CA ARG A 429 -1.46 2.00 23.19
C ARG A 429 -2.54 3.08 23.07
N SER A 430 -3.59 2.83 22.28
CA SER A 430 -4.68 3.78 22.07
C SER A 430 -5.60 3.90 23.28
N GLU A 431 -5.86 2.80 23.98
CA GLU A 431 -6.73 2.75 25.16
C GLU A 431 -6.05 3.30 26.41
N LYS A 432 -4.74 3.09 26.55
CA LYS A 432 -3.95 3.44 27.74
C LYS A 432 -2.71 4.27 27.37
N PRO A 433 -2.89 5.52 26.88
CA PRO A 433 -1.76 6.40 26.57
C PRO A 433 -1.09 6.85 27.87
N GLY A 434 0.10 6.32 28.18
CA GLY A 434 0.89 6.74 29.35
C GLY A 434 1.55 5.61 30.15
N LEU A 435 1.27 4.35 29.85
CA LEU A 435 1.92 3.21 30.53
C LEU A 435 3.45 3.21 30.31
N GLY A 436 4.22 2.88 31.37
CA GLY A 436 5.64 2.56 31.28
C GLY A 436 5.89 1.30 30.43
N ASP A 437 7.14 1.01 30.04
CA ASP A 437 7.43 -0.08 29.10
C ASP A 437 6.99 -1.46 29.64
N ALA A 438 7.35 -1.80 30.88
CA ALA A 438 6.95 -3.07 31.50
C ALA A 438 5.42 -3.21 31.67
N GLU A 439 4.74 -2.14 32.07
CA GLU A 439 3.28 -2.12 32.22
C GLU A 439 2.56 -2.26 30.88
N TYR A 440 3.12 -1.66 29.84
CA TYR A 440 2.62 -1.76 28.47
C TYR A 440 2.77 -3.18 27.92
N GLU A 441 3.92 -3.82 28.15
CA GLU A 441 4.15 -5.23 27.78
C GLU A 441 3.15 -6.16 28.48
N ALA A 442 2.99 -6.02 29.80
CA ALA A 442 2.02 -6.78 30.58
C ALA A 442 0.58 -6.57 30.08
N ALA A 443 0.18 -5.31 29.84
CA ALA A 443 -1.15 -4.99 29.32
C ALA A 443 -1.40 -5.58 27.92
N CYS A 444 -0.39 -5.70 27.08
CA CYS A 444 -0.51 -6.37 25.78
C CYS A 444 -0.74 -7.88 25.94
N ALA A 445 0.04 -8.53 26.81
CA ALA A 445 -0.11 -9.96 27.09
C ALA A 445 -1.49 -10.27 27.68
N ASP A 446 -1.95 -9.48 28.64
CA ASP A 446 -3.26 -9.66 29.28
C ASP A 446 -4.41 -9.43 28.31
N HIS A 447 -4.28 -8.47 27.40
CA HIS A 447 -5.27 -8.26 26.34
C HIS A 447 -5.37 -9.50 25.44
N ALA A 448 -4.25 -10.12 25.06
CA ALA A 448 -4.25 -11.37 24.28
C ALA A 448 -4.93 -12.52 25.04
N ARG A 449 -4.58 -12.72 26.33
CA ARG A 449 -5.18 -13.76 27.17
C ARG A 449 -6.70 -13.56 27.31
N ARG A 450 -7.15 -12.32 27.46
CA ARG A 450 -8.59 -11.99 27.50
C ARG A 450 -9.28 -12.31 26.17
N MET A 451 -8.68 -11.94 25.04
CA MET A 451 -9.23 -12.30 23.72
C MET A 451 -9.35 -13.82 23.54
N GLN A 452 -8.41 -14.59 24.06
CA GLN A 452 -8.49 -16.06 24.05
C GLN A 452 -9.64 -16.57 24.92
N ALA A 453 -9.77 -16.06 26.15
CA ALA A 453 -10.85 -16.45 27.06
C ALA A 453 -12.25 -16.15 26.49
N GLU A 454 -12.37 -15.06 25.72
CA GLU A 454 -13.60 -14.68 25.02
C GLU A 454 -13.81 -15.44 23.69
N GLY A 455 -12.90 -16.33 23.27
CA GLY A 455 -12.98 -17.04 21.98
C GLY A 455 -12.78 -16.13 20.76
N ARG A 456 -12.23 -14.93 20.96
CA ARG A 456 -12.09 -13.88 19.94
C ARG A 456 -10.78 -13.91 19.19
N LEU A 457 -9.79 -14.66 19.69
CA LEU A 457 -8.43 -14.60 19.19
C LEU A 457 -8.28 -15.13 17.74
N GLY A 458 -9.03 -16.18 17.38
CA GLY A 458 -9.07 -16.74 16.02
C GLY A 458 -10.21 -16.23 15.12
N THR A 459 -11.13 -15.41 15.65
CA THR A 459 -12.36 -14.98 14.95
C THR A 459 -12.36 -13.50 14.57
N VAL A 460 -11.23 -12.80 14.76
CA VAL A 460 -11.10 -11.41 14.30
C VAL A 460 -11.20 -11.40 12.77
N HIS A 461 -12.30 -10.91 12.20
CA HIS A 461 -12.51 -10.88 10.74
C HIS A 461 -11.32 -10.30 9.95
N ARG A 462 -10.62 -9.32 10.53
CA ARG A 462 -9.43 -8.69 9.92
C ARG A 462 -8.16 -9.56 9.95
N VAL A 463 -8.17 -10.77 10.52
CA VAL A 463 -7.09 -11.79 10.43
C VAL A 463 -7.53 -13.04 9.66
N ASP A 464 -8.76 -13.06 9.16
CA ASP A 464 -9.32 -14.22 8.47
C ASP A 464 -8.95 -14.18 6.98
N TYR A 465 -7.74 -14.65 6.68
CA TYR A 465 -7.21 -14.74 5.32
C TYR A 465 -8.08 -15.64 4.47
N GLU A 466 -8.50 -16.78 4.98
CA GLU A 466 -9.37 -17.70 4.24
C GLU A 466 -10.64 -17.01 3.77
N ARG A 467 -11.39 -16.40 4.69
CA ARG A 467 -12.64 -15.71 4.36
C ARG A 467 -12.42 -14.58 3.36
N THR A 468 -11.40 -13.76 3.58
CA THR A 468 -11.10 -12.60 2.72
C THR A 468 -10.72 -13.04 1.31
N VAL A 469 -9.78 -14.00 1.18
CA VAL A 469 -9.32 -14.51 -0.11
C VAL A 469 -10.47 -15.16 -0.87
N ARG A 470 -11.29 -16.00 -0.20
CA ARG A 470 -12.44 -16.65 -0.85
C ARG A 470 -13.47 -15.62 -1.33
N ALA A 471 -13.77 -14.59 -0.55
CA ALA A 471 -14.70 -13.54 -0.94
C ALA A 471 -14.18 -12.73 -2.14
N LEU A 472 -12.90 -12.39 -2.12
CA LEU A 472 -12.24 -11.66 -3.20
C LEU A 472 -12.21 -12.47 -4.50
N GLU A 473 -11.75 -13.73 -4.45
CA GLU A 473 -11.67 -14.62 -5.63
C GLU A 473 -13.04 -14.99 -6.21
N ALA A 474 -14.10 -14.95 -5.40
CA ALA A 474 -15.47 -15.16 -5.87
C ALA A 474 -16.00 -13.96 -6.69
N ALA A 475 -15.45 -12.77 -6.49
CA ALA A 475 -15.92 -11.53 -7.09
C ALA A 475 -15.00 -10.98 -8.19
N VAL A 476 -13.69 -11.24 -8.08
CA VAL A 476 -12.65 -10.58 -8.89
C VAL A 476 -11.84 -11.61 -9.67
N PRO A 477 -11.58 -11.39 -10.98
CA PRO A 477 -10.72 -12.25 -11.78
C PRO A 477 -9.29 -12.38 -11.20
N PRO A 478 -8.66 -13.57 -11.21
CA PRO A 478 -7.34 -13.80 -10.62
C PRO A 478 -6.24 -12.84 -11.10
N GLU A 479 -6.24 -12.46 -12.38
CA GLU A 479 -5.27 -11.53 -12.98
C GLU A 479 -5.40 -10.07 -12.48
N ARG A 480 -6.48 -9.76 -11.76
CA ARG A 480 -6.72 -8.48 -11.09
C ARG A 480 -6.38 -8.54 -9.60
N ILE A 481 -5.80 -9.64 -9.11
CA ILE A 481 -5.43 -9.81 -7.71
C ILE A 481 -3.93 -10.10 -7.59
N LEU A 482 -3.25 -9.32 -6.77
CA LEU A 482 -1.88 -9.55 -6.34
C LEU A 482 -1.86 -9.87 -4.84
N TYR A 483 -1.28 -11.00 -4.45
CA TYR A 483 -1.04 -11.35 -3.05
C TYR A 483 0.41 -11.04 -2.68
N ALA A 484 0.63 -9.94 -1.97
CA ALA A 484 1.96 -9.47 -1.61
C ALA A 484 2.28 -9.80 -0.14
N PHE A 485 3.35 -10.56 0.10
CA PHE A 485 3.76 -10.94 1.44
C PHE A 485 4.67 -9.87 2.08
N HIS A 486 4.15 -9.21 3.11
CA HIS A 486 4.90 -8.26 3.92
C HIS A 486 5.91 -8.98 4.83
N ARG A 487 7.15 -8.52 4.75
CA ARG A 487 8.27 -8.92 5.61
C ARG A 487 8.65 -7.78 6.55
N PRO A 488 9.33 -8.04 7.68
CA PRO A 488 9.82 -6.99 8.58
C PRO A 488 10.65 -5.89 7.89
N LEU A 489 11.29 -6.23 6.76
CA LEU A 489 11.89 -5.32 5.80
C LEU A 489 11.36 -5.67 4.41
N MET A 490 10.76 -4.69 3.72
CA MET A 490 10.32 -4.89 2.34
C MET A 490 11.54 -4.97 1.43
N ILE A 491 11.50 -5.86 0.45
CA ILE A 491 12.59 -6.14 -0.48
C ILE A 491 12.25 -5.63 -1.88
N GLN A 492 13.28 -5.31 -2.67
CA GLN A 492 13.12 -4.69 -3.99
C GLN A 492 12.21 -5.52 -4.91
N SER A 493 12.32 -6.85 -4.87
CA SER A 493 11.50 -7.72 -5.72
C SER A 493 10.00 -7.60 -5.47
N THR A 494 9.56 -7.35 -4.23
CA THR A 494 8.13 -7.12 -3.92
C THR A 494 7.66 -5.77 -4.45
N ALA A 495 8.51 -4.75 -4.38
CA ALA A 495 8.21 -3.44 -4.97
C ALA A 495 8.11 -3.53 -6.51
N ASP A 496 9.03 -4.27 -7.13
CA ASP A 496 9.03 -4.52 -8.58
C ASP A 496 7.78 -5.28 -9.01
N GLU A 497 7.36 -6.32 -8.27
CA GLU A 497 6.14 -7.08 -8.54
C GLU A 497 4.88 -6.20 -8.47
N ILE A 498 4.80 -5.31 -7.48
CA ILE A 498 3.70 -4.33 -7.37
C ILE A 498 3.72 -3.37 -8.56
N CYS A 499 4.89 -2.85 -8.95
CA CYS A 499 5.01 -1.96 -10.12
C CYS A 499 4.58 -2.66 -11.41
N ASP A 500 5.05 -3.89 -11.64
CA ASP A 500 4.71 -4.68 -12.82
C ASP A 500 3.20 -4.98 -12.89
N PHE A 501 2.61 -5.38 -11.76
CA PHE A 501 1.17 -5.64 -11.65
C PHE A 501 0.33 -4.39 -11.92
N LEU A 502 0.80 -3.23 -11.46
CA LEU A 502 0.18 -1.94 -11.72
C LEU A 502 0.53 -1.36 -13.09
N GLY A 503 1.44 -1.96 -13.86
CA GLY A 503 1.91 -1.48 -15.15
C GLY A 503 2.56 -0.09 -15.09
N ILE A 504 3.31 0.19 -14.02
CA ILE A 504 4.07 1.44 -13.82
C ILE A 504 5.58 1.14 -13.80
N SER A 505 6.41 2.17 -13.94
CA SER A 505 7.87 2.01 -13.88
C SER A 505 8.35 1.47 -12.53
N ARG A 506 9.38 0.62 -12.55
CA ARG A 506 10.02 0.12 -11.32
C ARG A 506 10.88 1.21 -10.71
N ARG A 507 10.90 1.31 -9.38
CA ARG A 507 11.73 2.28 -8.65
C ARG A 507 12.45 1.61 -7.47
N PRO A 508 13.66 2.06 -7.13
CA PRO A 508 14.39 1.54 -5.99
C PRO A 508 13.65 1.84 -4.68
N LEU A 509 13.81 0.96 -3.69
CA LEU A 509 13.31 1.19 -2.34
C LEU A 509 13.95 2.47 -1.73
N PRO A 510 13.19 3.25 -0.96
CA PRO A 510 13.74 4.39 -0.23
C PRO A 510 14.78 3.93 0.80
N GLU A 511 15.89 4.69 0.94
CA GLU A 511 17.01 4.37 1.84
C GLU A 511 16.63 4.36 3.34
N THR A 512 15.50 4.96 3.72
CA THR A 512 15.09 5.06 5.13
C THR A 512 14.01 4.02 5.48
N PRO A 513 14.26 3.11 6.44
CA PRO A 513 13.23 2.18 6.92
C PRO A 513 12.06 2.95 7.54
N GLY A 514 10.82 2.54 7.23
CA GLY A 514 9.60 3.17 7.76
C GLY A 514 9.54 3.21 9.30
N LYS A 515 8.75 4.15 9.84
CA LYS A 515 8.62 4.40 11.29
C LYS A 515 8.26 3.12 12.08
N ARG A 516 9.18 2.64 12.94
CA ARG A 516 8.93 1.51 13.85
C ARG A 516 8.17 2.00 15.09
N GLY A 517 7.04 1.35 15.40
CA GLY A 517 6.26 1.65 16.62
C GLY A 517 6.84 1.01 17.88
N ARG A 518 6.44 1.51 19.07
CA ARG A 518 6.85 1.01 20.41
C ARG A 518 6.78 -0.52 20.47
N THR A 519 7.92 -1.15 20.73
CA THR A 519 8.07 -2.60 20.84
C THR A 519 7.50 -3.11 22.15
N ALA A 520 6.99 -4.34 22.15
CA ALA A 520 6.66 -5.10 23.34
C ALA A 520 7.06 -6.55 23.06
N ALA A 521 7.84 -7.14 23.96
CA ALA A 521 8.21 -8.55 23.87
C ALA A 521 6.94 -9.41 23.83
N LEU A 522 6.91 -10.42 22.96
CA LEU A 522 5.83 -11.40 22.89
C LEU A 522 6.19 -12.56 23.83
N PRO A 523 5.48 -12.77 24.95
CA PRO A 523 5.76 -13.89 25.85
C PRO A 523 5.52 -15.24 25.16
N GLU A 524 6.33 -16.25 25.48
CA GLU A 524 6.27 -17.58 24.83
C GLU A 524 4.90 -18.27 25.01
N ASP A 525 4.29 -18.15 26.19
CA ASP A 525 2.96 -18.70 26.47
C ASP A 525 1.88 -18.06 25.59
N VAL A 526 1.96 -16.74 25.41
CA VAL A 526 1.06 -15.97 24.54
C VAL A 526 1.32 -16.29 23.06
N GLU A 527 2.58 -16.43 22.65
CA GLU A 527 2.93 -16.83 21.27
C GLU A 527 2.32 -18.18 20.92
N LYS A 528 2.50 -19.18 21.79
CA LYS A 528 1.93 -20.52 21.59
C LYS A 528 0.41 -20.49 21.51
N MET A 529 -0.24 -19.76 22.40
CA MET A 529 -1.69 -19.55 22.39
C MET A 529 -2.18 -18.94 21.08
N MET A 530 -1.47 -17.92 20.56
CA MET A 530 -1.82 -17.30 19.29
C MET A 530 -1.61 -18.23 18.09
N ILE A 531 -0.51 -18.99 18.07
CA ILE A 531 -0.26 -19.98 17.02
C ILE A 531 -1.40 -20.99 16.99
N ASP A 532 -1.80 -21.52 18.15
CA ASP A 532 -2.88 -22.51 18.26
C ASP A 532 -4.22 -21.99 17.72
N ALA A 533 -4.59 -20.76 18.07
CA ALA A 533 -5.82 -20.12 17.60
C ALA A 533 -5.80 -19.78 16.10
N LEU A 534 -4.62 -19.53 15.53
CA LEU A 534 -4.44 -19.13 14.13
C LEU A 534 -4.06 -20.31 13.21
N LYS A 535 -3.99 -21.55 13.71
CA LYS A 535 -3.72 -22.76 12.90
C LYS A 535 -4.54 -22.86 11.60
N PRO A 536 -5.86 -22.56 11.59
CA PRO A 536 -6.63 -22.59 10.35
C PRO A 536 -6.11 -21.61 9.29
N GLN A 537 -5.65 -20.44 9.71
CA GLN A 537 -5.12 -19.41 8.82
C GLN A 537 -3.77 -19.81 8.23
N TYR A 538 -2.89 -20.45 9.02
CA TYR A 538 -1.68 -21.06 8.47
C TYR A 538 -2.00 -22.19 7.50
N ALA A 539 -2.90 -23.11 7.87
CA ALA A 539 -3.26 -24.24 7.02
C ALA A 539 -3.80 -23.76 5.66
N PHE A 540 -4.68 -22.77 5.67
CA PHE A 540 -5.20 -22.12 4.47
C PHE A 540 -4.07 -21.48 3.64
N ALA A 541 -3.22 -20.65 4.26
CA ALA A 541 -2.15 -19.96 3.54
C ALA A 541 -1.18 -20.95 2.87
N MET A 542 -0.80 -22.01 3.58
CA MET A 542 0.07 -23.08 3.05
C MET A 542 -0.58 -23.83 1.90
N GLN A 543 -1.88 -24.14 2.01
CA GLN A 543 -2.62 -24.83 0.96
C GLN A 543 -2.79 -23.96 -0.29
N ARG A 544 -3.10 -22.66 -0.12
CA ARG A 544 -3.45 -21.74 -1.20
C ARG A 544 -2.22 -21.17 -1.92
N PHE A 545 -1.16 -20.85 -1.19
CA PHE A 545 0.00 -20.13 -1.73
C PHE A 545 1.27 -21.00 -1.83
N GLY A 546 1.30 -22.17 -1.18
CA GLY A 546 2.42 -23.12 -1.28
C GLY A 546 3.77 -22.45 -0.98
N ASP A 547 4.72 -22.60 -1.90
CA ASP A 547 6.09 -22.08 -1.76
C ASP A 547 6.19 -20.54 -1.77
N ALA A 548 5.10 -19.83 -2.12
CA ALA A 548 5.06 -18.37 -2.02
C ALA A 548 4.92 -17.88 -0.57
N VAL A 549 4.51 -18.75 0.38
CA VAL A 549 4.44 -18.38 1.79
C VAL A 549 5.85 -18.15 2.36
N PRO A 550 6.12 -17.00 3.01
CA PRO A 550 7.42 -16.70 3.59
C PRO A 550 7.89 -17.72 4.63
N ARG A 551 9.20 -18.01 4.62
CA ARG A 551 9.85 -19.02 5.48
C ARG A 551 9.63 -18.80 6.98
N ASP A 552 9.52 -17.55 7.43
CA ASP A 552 9.26 -17.18 8.83
C ASP A 552 7.91 -17.69 9.32
N TRP A 553 6.89 -17.79 8.46
CA TRP A 553 5.60 -18.39 8.81
C TRP A 553 5.74 -19.89 9.07
N HIS A 554 6.51 -20.58 8.22
CA HIS A 554 6.83 -22.01 8.39
C HIS A 554 7.61 -22.25 9.69
N LYS A 555 8.62 -21.43 9.97
CA LYS A 555 9.43 -21.49 11.20
C LYS A 555 8.56 -21.31 12.45
N ARG A 556 7.64 -20.34 12.44
CA ARG A 556 6.77 -20.09 13.59
C ARG A 556 5.76 -21.21 13.83
N LEU A 557 5.13 -21.74 12.79
CA LEU A 557 4.23 -22.89 12.92
C LEU A 557 4.97 -24.13 13.47
N ALA A 558 6.21 -24.36 13.05
CA ALA A 558 7.04 -25.47 13.54
C ALA A 558 7.39 -25.36 15.03
N ARG A 559 7.52 -24.14 15.58
CA ARG A 559 7.78 -23.90 17.02
C ARG A 559 6.58 -24.23 17.92
N GLY A 560 5.35 -24.12 17.42
CA GLY A 560 4.13 -24.39 18.18
C GLY A 560 3.68 -25.86 18.20
N VAL A 561 4.30 -26.74 17.40
CA VAL A 561 3.86 -28.13 17.20
C VAL A 561 4.96 -29.11 17.60
N GLN A 562 4.90 -29.64 18.82
CA GLN A 562 5.49 -30.97 19.07
C GLN A 562 4.69 -32.00 18.26
N ARG A 563 5.34 -32.52 17.21
CA ARG A 563 4.96 -33.64 16.31
C ARG A 563 3.87 -33.41 15.24
N ARG A 564 4.38 -33.46 13.99
CA ARG A 564 3.83 -33.98 12.72
C ARG A 564 2.58 -33.31 12.12
N LEU A 565 2.81 -32.60 11.01
CA LEU A 565 1.88 -32.46 9.88
C LEU A 565 2.60 -32.90 8.58
N PRO A 566 1.87 -33.33 7.54
CA PRO A 566 2.29 -34.38 6.61
C PRO A 566 3.12 -33.88 5.42
N LEU A 567 3.94 -34.81 4.92
CA LEU A 567 4.84 -34.73 3.78
C LEU A 567 4.21 -34.05 2.54
N LEU A 568 4.76 -32.91 2.13
CA LEU A 568 4.60 -32.35 0.79
C LEU A 568 5.66 -33.00 -0.13
N ARG A 569 5.22 -34.07 -0.82
CA ARG A 569 5.89 -34.81 -1.92
C ARG A 569 7.22 -35.52 -1.60
N LYS A 570 7.30 -36.79 -2.04
CA LYS A 570 8.51 -37.64 -2.03
C LYS A 570 9.68 -36.96 -2.76
N PRO A 571 10.87 -36.83 -2.16
CA PRO A 571 12.10 -36.89 -2.93
C PRO A 571 12.26 -38.34 -3.40
N ALA A 572 12.37 -38.54 -4.71
CA ALA A 572 12.98 -39.76 -5.22
C ALA A 572 14.46 -39.77 -4.76
N GLU A 573 14.84 -40.82 -4.03
CA GLU A 573 16.19 -41.12 -3.48
C GLU A 573 16.67 -40.28 -2.28
N GLY A 574 16.91 -40.94 -1.12
CA GLY A 574 17.82 -40.56 -0.02
C GLY A 574 17.53 -39.28 0.81
N PRO A 575 18.18 -39.13 2.00
CA PRO A 575 18.08 -37.93 2.84
C PRO A 575 18.79 -36.72 2.25
N ASN A 576 18.49 -35.53 2.77
CA ASN A 576 19.18 -34.28 2.45
C ASN A 576 20.49 -34.17 3.26
N ILE A 577 21.56 -33.68 2.65
CA ILE A 577 22.89 -33.58 3.26
C ILE A 577 23.27 -32.13 3.47
N ALA A 578 23.62 -31.76 4.70
CA ALA A 578 24.18 -30.45 5.04
C ALA A 578 25.60 -30.63 5.57
N PHE A 579 26.60 -30.30 4.75
CA PHE A 579 27.98 -30.25 5.17
C PHE A 579 28.34 -28.81 5.53
N LEU A 580 28.37 -28.52 6.83
CA LEU A 580 28.76 -27.22 7.40
C LEU A 580 30.28 -27.06 7.29
N HIS A 581 30.74 -26.78 6.09
CA HIS A 581 32.17 -26.85 5.77
C HIS A 581 32.92 -25.68 6.40
N ILE A 582 33.90 -26.00 7.24
CA ILE A 582 34.84 -25.04 7.81
C ILE A 582 36.08 -24.96 6.90
N PRO A 583 36.59 -23.76 6.53
CA PRO A 583 37.78 -23.65 5.70
C PRO A 583 38.94 -24.52 6.19
N LYS A 584 39.57 -25.22 5.24
CA LYS A 584 40.75 -26.10 5.44
C LYS A 584 40.48 -27.46 6.13
N THR A 585 39.22 -27.87 6.27
CA THR A 585 38.84 -29.18 6.83
C THR A 585 38.35 -30.17 5.75
N ALA A 586 39.24 -30.56 4.83
CA ALA A 586 38.99 -31.56 3.77
C ALA A 586 37.79 -31.30 2.81
N GLY A 587 37.30 -30.07 2.73
CA GLY A 587 36.04 -29.77 2.05
C GLY A 587 35.99 -30.08 0.56
N GLN A 588 37.10 -29.97 -0.17
CA GLN A 588 37.13 -30.27 -1.61
C GLN A 588 36.92 -31.77 -1.88
N THR A 589 37.56 -32.64 -1.10
CA THR A 589 37.38 -34.11 -1.20
C THR A 589 35.94 -34.50 -0.88
N ILE A 590 35.41 -34.04 0.26
CA ILE A 590 34.06 -34.39 0.72
C ILE A 590 33.00 -33.87 -0.24
N THR A 591 33.08 -32.60 -0.64
CA THR A 591 32.13 -32.01 -1.59
C THR A 591 32.14 -32.78 -2.91
N ALA A 592 33.33 -33.14 -3.44
CA ALA A 592 33.43 -33.84 -4.70
C ALA A 592 32.79 -35.23 -4.67
N GLU A 593 33.05 -36.01 -3.62
CA GLU A 593 32.48 -37.37 -3.51
C GLU A 593 30.98 -37.35 -3.25
N VAL A 594 30.49 -36.48 -2.36
CA VAL A 594 29.04 -36.38 -2.12
C VAL A 594 28.33 -35.86 -3.37
N ARG A 595 28.88 -34.85 -4.06
CA ARG A 595 28.33 -34.33 -5.34
C ARG A 595 28.29 -35.39 -6.44
N ARG A 596 29.30 -36.27 -6.53
CA ARG A 596 29.30 -37.42 -7.45
C ARG A 596 28.14 -38.38 -7.18
N VAL A 597 27.78 -38.58 -5.91
CA VAL A 597 26.76 -39.53 -5.48
C VAL A 597 25.33 -38.96 -5.56
N VAL A 598 25.12 -37.70 -5.14
CA VAL A 598 23.81 -37.03 -5.14
C VAL A 598 23.43 -36.42 -6.48
N GLY A 599 24.42 -36.15 -7.34
CA GLY A 599 24.23 -35.56 -8.66
C GLY A 599 24.33 -34.04 -8.68
N GLU A 600 24.80 -33.52 -9.81
CA GLU A 600 25.13 -32.11 -10.04
C GLU A 600 23.95 -31.16 -9.79
N ARG A 601 22.76 -31.51 -10.28
CA ARG A 601 21.55 -30.67 -10.16
C ARG A 601 20.96 -30.63 -8.76
N ALA A 602 21.39 -31.55 -7.88
CA ALA A 602 20.93 -31.62 -6.50
C ALA A 602 21.85 -30.83 -5.54
N PHE A 603 22.88 -30.17 -6.06
CA PHE A 603 23.87 -29.46 -5.28
C PHE A 603 23.57 -27.96 -5.22
N SER A 604 23.50 -27.40 -4.00
CA SER A 604 23.18 -25.98 -3.79
C SER A 604 24.22 -25.05 -4.43
N PRO A 605 23.79 -23.98 -5.13
CA PRO A 605 24.70 -22.99 -5.70
C PRO A 605 25.29 -22.05 -4.64
N VAL A 606 24.70 -21.97 -3.45
CA VAL A 606 25.22 -21.15 -2.34
C VAL A 606 26.39 -21.89 -1.69
N ARG A 607 27.58 -21.30 -1.79
CA ARG A 607 28.87 -21.88 -1.36
C ARG A 607 29.58 -21.05 -0.29
N THR A 608 29.28 -19.76 -0.18
CA THR A 608 29.88 -18.87 0.81
C THR A 608 28.81 -17.99 1.44
N HIS A 609 29.08 -17.55 2.66
CA HIS A 609 28.14 -16.75 3.45
C HIS A 609 27.82 -15.38 2.86
N ALA A 610 28.59 -14.92 1.87
CA ALA A 610 28.35 -13.68 1.16
C ALA A 610 27.47 -13.85 -0.10
N GLN A 611 27.20 -15.08 -0.54
CA GLN A 611 26.42 -15.35 -1.76
C GLN A 611 24.91 -15.35 -1.55
N ALA A 612 24.46 -15.31 -0.30
CA ALA A 612 23.05 -15.31 0.06
C ALA A 612 22.85 -14.45 1.32
N GLU A 613 21.62 -13.98 1.51
CA GLU A 613 21.25 -13.27 2.73
C GLU A 613 21.50 -14.13 3.97
N PRO A 614 21.77 -13.53 5.15
CA PRO A 614 22.20 -14.28 6.33
C PRO A 614 21.21 -15.36 6.81
N ASP A 615 19.94 -15.32 6.41
CA ASP A 615 18.88 -16.29 6.76
C ASP A 615 18.37 -17.13 5.56
N ALA A 616 19.10 -17.12 4.45
CA ALA A 616 18.76 -17.79 3.18
C ALA A 616 19.90 -18.62 2.60
N GLN A 617 20.78 -19.16 3.45
CA GLN A 617 22.01 -19.85 3.03
C GLN A 617 21.74 -21.28 2.54
N MET A 618 20.60 -21.85 2.91
CA MET A 618 20.16 -23.19 2.50
C MET A 618 18.86 -23.07 1.67
N PRO A 619 18.94 -22.71 0.37
CA PRO A 619 17.75 -22.55 -0.50
C PRO A 619 17.02 -23.89 -0.72
N PRO A 620 15.69 -23.92 -0.90
CA PRO A 620 14.97 -25.18 -1.11
C PRO A 620 15.26 -25.75 -2.51
N GLY A 621 14.94 -27.02 -2.74
CA GLY A 621 15.08 -27.69 -4.05
C GLY A 621 16.43 -28.37 -4.30
N TYR A 622 17.34 -28.36 -3.32
CA TYR A 622 18.62 -29.07 -3.37
C TYR A 622 18.66 -30.18 -2.32
N ARG A 623 19.50 -31.19 -2.56
CA ARG A 623 19.73 -32.30 -1.63
C ARG A 623 21.08 -32.26 -0.96
N PHE A 624 22.01 -31.44 -1.46
CA PHE A 624 23.34 -31.30 -0.86
C PHE A 624 23.72 -29.83 -0.73
N TYR A 625 23.96 -29.43 0.51
CA TYR A 625 24.40 -28.09 0.91
C TYR A 625 25.83 -28.21 1.43
N ALA A 626 26.78 -27.53 0.81
CA ALA A 626 28.17 -27.55 1.27
C ALA A 626 28.90 -26.26 0.92
N GLY A 627 29.47 -25.60 1.92
CA GLY A 627 30.16 -24.33 1.70
C GLY A 627 30.58 -23.68 3.01
N HIS A 628 31.28 -22.56 2.90
CA HIS A 628 31.58 -21.67 4.03
C HIS A 628 30.35 -20.82 4.30
N ILE A 629 29.26 -21.47 4.72
CA ILE A 629 27.91 -20.89 4.86
C ILE A 629 27.52 -20.73 6.32
N ASP A 630 26.69 -19.76 6.62
CA ASP A 630 25.94 -19.70 7.88
C ASP A 630 24.89 -20.82 7.90
N TRP A 631 24.53 -21.30 9.08
CA TRP A 631 23.59 -22.43 9.25
C TRP A 631 22.44 -22.11 10.20
N VAL A 632 22.09 -20.83 10.29
CA VAL A 632 20.91 -20.34 11.01
C VAL A 632 19.58 -20.84 10.44
N ASP A 633 19.59 -21.35 9.20
CA ASP A 633 18.44 -21.93 8.51
C ASP A 633 18.58 -23.44 8.28
N LEU A 634 19.46 -24.13 9.02
CA LEU A 634 19.61 -25.59 8.96
C LEU A 634 18.28 -26.32 9.11
N GLU A 635 17.43 -25.84 10.02
CA GLU A 635 16.12 -26.40 10.31
C GLU A 635 15.17 -26.37 9.09
N THR A 636 15.45 -25.52 8.09
CA THR A 636 14.64 -25.40 6.86
C THR A 636 14.85 -26.55 5.87
N ILE A 637 15.94 -27.31 6.00
CA ILE A 637 16.18 -28.50 5.19
C ILE A 637 15.12 -29.57 5.58
N PRO A 638 14.37 -30.13 4.62
CA PRO A 638 13.36 -31.16 4.92
C PRO A 638 13.98 -32.43 5.53
N GLU A 639 13.26 -33.05 6.46
CA GLU A 639 13.59 -34.39 6.95
C GLU A 639 13.26 -35.47 5.91
N PRO A 640 14.01 -36.59 5.83
CA PRO A 640 15.19 -36.89 6.65
C PRO A 640 16.43 -36.08 6.21
N ARG A 641 17.15 -35.48 7.17
CA ARG A 641 18.41 -34.75 6.94
C ARG A 641 19.60 -35.44 7.61
N PHE A 642 20.79 -35.16 7.10
CA PHE A 642 22.08 -35.52 7.70
C PHE A 642 23.01 -34.31 7.65
N ALA A 643 23.15 -33.62 8.79
CA ALA A 643 23.92 -32.40 8.97
C ALA A 643 25.23 -32.71 9.72
N PHE A 644 26.37 -32.33 9.18
CA PHE A 644 27.65 -32.60 9.81
C PHE A 644 28.70 -31.53 9.53
N THR A 645 29.75 -31.52 10.36
CA THR A 645 30.97 -30.74 10.10
C THR A 645 32.22 -31.60 10.29
N VAL A 646 33.35 -31.09 9.82
CA VAL A 646 34.66 -31.74 9.96
C VAL A 646 35.63 -30.71 10.52
N LEU A 647 36.36 -31.13 11.56
CA LEU A 647 37.35 -30.35 12.28
C LEU A 647 38.77 -30.84 11.94
N ARG A 648 39.75 -30.01 12.25
CA ARG A 648 41.19 -30.28 12.18
C ARG A 648 41.81 -29.72 13.45
N ASP A 649 42.96 -30.24 13.88
CA ASP A 649 43.85 -29.54 14.83
C ASP A 649 43.78 -28.01 14.59
N PRO A 650 43.30 -27.22 15.58
CA PRO A 650 43.02 -25.81 15.36
C PRO A 650 44.26 -25.01 14.96
N LYS A 651 45.44 -25.35 15.51
CA LYS A 651 46.73 -24.71 15.18
C LYS A 651 47.10 -24.98 13.73
N GLU A 652 47.00 -26.22 13.28
CA GLU A 652 47.23 -26.60 11.90
C GLU A 652 46.19 -26.00 10.95
N ARG A 653 44.97 -25.74 11.40
CA ARG A 653 43.93 -25.06 10.60
C ARG A 653 44.27 -23.58 10.41
N ILE A 654 44.69 -22.87 11.45
CA ILE A 654 45.19 -21.47 11.36
C ILE A 654 46.34 -21.39 10.35
N ALA A 655 47.36 -22.23 10.52
CA ALA A 655 48.52 -22.25 9.62
C ALA A 655 48.14 -22.63 8.19
N SER A 656 47.27 -23.63 8.00
CA SER A 656 46.81 -24.04 6.68
C SER A 656 46.02 -22.94 5.96
N PHE A 657 45.25 -22.14 6.70
CA PHE A 657 44.49 -21.03 6.11
C PHE A 657 45.40 -19.87 5.72
N TYR A 658 46.35 -19.50 6.58
CA TYR A 658 47.35 -18.47 6.30
C TYR A 658 48.17 -18.81 5.04
N PHE A 659 48.81 -19.98 4.99
CA PHE A 659 49.65 -20.37 3.84
C PHE A 659 48.83 -20.56 2.56
N TYR A 660 47.57 -20.97 2.68
CA TYR A 660 46.67 -20.99 1.53
C TYR A 660 46.44 -19.59 0.98
N LEU A 661 46.07 -18.62 1.81
CA LEU A 661 45.88 -17.23 1.39
C LEU A 661 47.17 -16.66 0.79
N GLN A 662 48.32 -16.90 1.41
CA GLN A 662 49.61 -16.44 0.90
C GLN A 662 49.91 -17.02 -0.48
N ARG A 663 49.69 -18.33 -0.67
CA ARG A 663 49.94 -18.99 -1.95
C ARG A 663 48.99 -18.52 -3.05
N GLU A 664 47.70 -18.35 -2.75
CA GLU A 664 46.75 -17.84 -3.74
C GLU A 664 47.03 -16.38 -4.07
N ALA A 665 47.43 -15.57 -3.09
CA ALA A 665 47.84 -14.19 -3.31
C ALA A 665 49.06 -14.06 -4.23
N LYS A 666 50.07 -14.94 -4.09
CA LYS A 666 51.28 -14.97 -4.95
C LYS A 666 50.99 -15.23 -6.44
N LYS A 667 49.80 -15.72 -6.78
CA LYS A 667 49.40 -15.97 -8.18
C LYS A 667 48.83 -14.73 -8.87
N LEU A 668 48.57 -13.67 -8.11
CA LEU A 668 47.87 -12.48 -8.58
C LEU A 668 48.87 -11.34 -8.80
N SER A 669 48.59 -10.51 -9.80
CA SER A 669 49.35 -9.27 -10.04
C SER A 669 49.07 -8.21 -8.97
N GLU A 670 49.96 -7.20 -8.86
CA GLU A 670 49.76 -6.07 -7.95
C GLU A 670 48.45 -5.31 -8.22
N ALA A 671 48.10 -5.13 -9.50
CA ALA A 671 46.85 -4.49 -9.92
C ALA A 671 45.61 -5.29 -9.46
N GLU A 672 45.70 -6.62 -9.49
CA GLU A 672 44.63 -7.50 -9.02
C GLU A 672 44.47 -7.49 -7.49
N LEU A 673 45.57 -7.41 -6.75
CA LEU A 673 45.58 -7.31 -5.29
C LEU A 673 45.11 -5.93 -4.78
N ALA A 674 45.18 -4.89 -5.61
CA ALA A 674 44.70 -3.55 -5.28
C ALA A 674 43.16 -3.45 -5.15
N THR A 675 42.42 -4.41 -5.70
CA THR A 675 40.95 -4.44 -5.63
C THR A 675 40.43 -4.63 -4.19
N GLY A 676 39.32 -3.97 -3.83
CA GLY A 676 38.75 -4.01 -2.47
C GLY A 676 38.32 -5.40 -2.02
N GLU A 677 37.91 -6.26 -2.96
CA GLU A 677 37.44 -7.63 -2.71
C GLU A 677 38.54 -8.61 -2.27
N ARG A 678 39.82 -8.26 -2.49
CA ARG A 678 40.99 -9.13 -2.21
C ARG A 678 41.83 -8.64 -1.04
N THR A 679 41.20 -7.89 -0.13
CA THR A 679 41.87 -7.29 1.03
C THR A 679 42.63 -8.33 1.87
N ASN A 680 42.09 -9.53 2.09
CA ASN A 680 42.79 -10.59 2.83
C ASN A 680 44.06 -11.12 2.14
N MET A 681 44.03 -11.24 0.81
CA MET A 681 45.17 -11.67 -0.01
C MET A 681 46.24 -10.58 -0.14
N ARG A 682 45.83 -9.30 -0.15
CA ARG A 682 46.77 -8.19 -0.06
C ARG A 682 47.46 -8.18 1.30
N MET A 683 46.68 -8.23 2.38
CA MET A 683 47.20 -8.13 3.75
C MET A 683 48.21 -9.23 4.08
N VAL A 684 48.03 -10.46 3.58
CA VAL A 684 48.96 -11.59 3.82
C VAL A 684 50.29 -11.45 3.08
N LEU A 685 50.37 -10.65 2.01
CA LEU A 685 51.60 -10.40 1.25
C LEU A 685 52.33 -9.12 1.64
N THR A 686 51.58 -8.09 2.05
CA THR A 686 52.14 -6.75 2.27
C THR A 686 52.53 -6.46 3.72
N ASN A 687 52.20 -7.35 4.66
CA ASN A 687 52.46 -7.14 6.09
C ASN A 687 53.36 -8.25 6.64
N SER A 688 54.10 -7.91 7.70
CA SER A 688 54.74 -8.91 8.56
C SER A 688 53.68 -9.84 9.16
N ILE A 689 54.07 -11.03 9.62
CA ILE A 689 53.12 -11.95 10.26
C ILE A 689 52.53 -11.35 11.55
N ASP A 690 53.34 -10.58 12.27
CA ASP A 690 52.94 -9.85 13.47
C ASP A 690 51.84 -8.82 13.16
N ASP A 691 52.04 -8.01 12.12
CA ASP A 691 51.06 -7.00 11.69
C ASP A 691 49.82 -7.62 11.03
N TYR A 692 49.98 -8.77 10.36
CA TYR A 692 48.86 -9.52 9.80
C TYR A 692 47.88 -9.95 10.89
N PHE A 693 48.36 -10.54 11.99
CA PHE A 693 47.47 -11.02 13.05
C PHE A 693 47.08 -9.92 14.03
N PHE A 694 48.00 -9.04 14.43
CA PHE A 694 47.80 -8.14 15.57
C PHE A 694 47.86 -6.64 15.22
N GLY A 695 48.15 -6.30 13.96
CA GLY A 695 48.19 -4.93 13.45
C GLY A 695 46.96 -4.54 12.63
N GLY A 696 47.08 -3.43 11.92
CA GLY A 696 46.04 -2.94 11.00
C GLY A 696 44.83 -2.27 11.67
N PRO A 697 43.87 -1.79 10.86
CA PRO A 697 42.69 -1.07 11.35
C PRO A 697 41.68 -1.99 12.05
N LYS A 698 40.74 -1.41 12.83
CA LYS A 698 39.69 -2.16 13.55
C LYS A 698 38.92 -3.17 12.68
N GLY A 699 38.62 -2.80 11.43
CA GLY A 699 37.93 -3.71 10.49
C GLY A 699 38.74 -4.94 10.12
N TRP A 700 40.08 -4.84 10.08
CA TRP A 700 40.97 -5.97 9.84
C TRP A 700 41.07 -6.87 11.05
N GLN A 701 41.19 -6.30 12.25
CA GLN A 701 41.15 -7.08 13.50
C GLN A 701 39.85 -7.86 13.64
N ARG A 702 38.71 -7.28 13.24
CA ARG A 702 37.43 -8.02 13.18
C ARG A 702 37.50 -9.23 12.23
N PHE A 703 38.12 -9.09 11.06
CA PHE A 703 38.34 -10.23 10.16
C PHE A 703 39.19 -11.32 10.81
N ILE A 704 40.26 -10.94 11.53
CA ILE A 704 41.12 -11.87 12.25
C ILE A 704 40.31 -12.67 13.27
N HIS A 705 39.52 -12.00 14.13
CA HIS A 705 38.68 -12.68 15.09
C HIS A 705 37.62 -13.57 14.42
N ASP A 706 36.96 -13.09 13.37
CA ASP A 706 35.93 -13.86 12.66
C ASP A 706 36.47 -15.13 11.98
N HIS A 707 37.76 -15.25 11.67
CA HIS A 707 38.30 -16.36 10.87
C HIS A 707 39.35 -17.22 11.58
N TYR A 708 39.98 -16.71 12.64
CA TYR A 708 41.08 -17.40 13.33
C TYR A 708 40.80 -17.65 14.81
N ASP A 709 40.13 -16.72 15.50
CA ASP A 709 39.95 -16.76 16.96
C ASP A 709 38.78 -17.66 17.35
N ASN A 710 39.10 -18.80 17.97
CA ASN A 710 38.17 -19.82 18.48
C ASN A 710 37.02 -20.09 17.50
N PHE A 711 37.41 -20.30 16.24
CA PHE A 711 36.50 -20.27 15.10
C PHE A 711 35.48 -21.41 15.18
N TYR A 712 35.88 -22.61 15.62
CA TYR A 712 34.95 -23.74 15.67
C TYR A 712 33.85 -23.48 16.68
N CYS A 713 34.21 -23.09 17.91
CA CYS A 713 33.23 -22.79 18.94
C CYS A 713 32.35 -21.60 18.56
N THR A 714 32.95 -20.52 18.04
CA THR A 714 32.21 -19.35 17.55
C THR A 714 31.21 -19.75 16.46
N TYR A 715 31.64 -20.53 15.47
CA TYR A 715 30.78 -20.96 14.35
C TYR A 715 29.65 -21.88 14.80
N LEU A 716 29.89 -22.76 15.77
CA LEU A 716 28.86 -23.65 16.31
C LEU A 716 27.83 -22.88 17.13
N VAL A 717 28.28 -22.01 18.04
CA VAL A 717 27.40 -21.24 18.94
C VAL A 717 26.56 -20.23 18.16
N THR A 718 27.20 -19.43 17.32
CA THR A 718 26.53 -18.32 16.62
C THR A 718 25.82 -18.76 15.34
N ARG A 719 26.14 -19.97 14.87
CA ARG A 719 25.75 -20.52 13.57
C ARG A 719 26.18 -19.67 12.37
N ARG A 720 27.21 -18.83 12.55
CA ARG A 720 27.66 -17.84 11.56
C ARG A 720 29.17 -17.86 11.37
N ILE A 721 29.61 -17.72 10.12
CA ILE A 721 31.04 -17.58 9.79
C ILE A 721 31.62 -16.32 10.40
N ARG A 722 30.84 -15.23 10.47
CA ARG A 722 31.23 -13.94 11.07
C ARG A 722 30.46 -13.70 12.37
N GLY A 723 30.87 -14.39 13.43
CA GLY A 723 30.16 -14.44 14.71
C GLY A 723 30.94 -13.94 15.92
N SER A 724 32.22 -13.58 15.80
CA SER A 724 33.11 -13.42 16.96
C SER A 724 32.61 -12.36 17.97
N GLU A 725 31.98 -11.30 17.47
CA GLU A 725 31.44 -10.23 18.31
C GLU A 725 30.33 -10.69 19.27
N GLN A 726 29.62 -11.77 18.95
CA GLN A 726 28.52 -12.31 19.77
C GLN A 726 29.02 -13.13 20.97
N VAL A 727 30.27 -13.58 20.92
CA VAL A 727 30.88 -14.47 21.92
C VAL A 727 32.10 -13.86 22.60
N LYS A 728 32.43 -12.60 22.29
CA LYS A 728 33.64 -11.90 22.79
C LYS A 728 33.75 -11.80 24.31
N ASP A 729 32.62 -11.87 25.02
CA ASP A 729 32.56 -11.75 26.48
C ASP A 729 32.55 -13.14 27.17
N MET A 730 32.64 -14.24 26.41
CA MET A 730 32.73 -15.60 26.92
C MET A 730 34.20 -16.01 27.10
N ASP A 731 34.51 -16.67 28.22
CA ASP A 731 35.79 -17.34 28.37
C ASP A 731 35.85 -18.67 27.58
N ALA A 732 37.03 -19.26 27.47
CA ALA A 732 37.25 -20.45 26.66
C ALA A 732 36.43 -21.66 27.09
N ASP A 733 36.19 -21.83 28.40
CA ASP A 733 35.44 -22.97 28.94
C ASP A 733 33.93 -22.81 28.69
N ALA A 734 33.40 -21.61 28.95
CA ALA A 734 32.01 -21.26 28.67
C ALA A 734 31.71 -21.36 27.17
N LEU A 735 32.61 -20.86 26.32
CA LEU A 735 32.46 -20.91 24.87
C LEU A 735 32.51 -22.36 24.35
N ALA A 736 33.43 -23.19 24.86
CA ALA A 736 33.47 -24.61 24.51
C ALA A 736 32.22 -25.38 25.00
N THR A 737 31.66 -25.01 26.16
CA THR A 737 30.42 -25.60 26.69
C THR A 737 29.23 -25.28 25.80
N ALA A 738 29.05 -24.00 25.48
CA ALA A 738 28.00 -23.55 24.58
C ALA A 738 28.13 -24.19 23.18
N ALA A 739 29.36 -24.41 22.70
CA ALA A 739 29.60 -25.07 21.42
C ALA A 739 29.18 -26.55 21.42
N ILE A 740 29.43 -27.28 22.52
CA ILE A 740 28.95 -28.66 22.69
C ILE A 740 27.42 -28.72 22.67
N GLU A 741 26.75 -27.80 23.38
CA GLU A 741 25.29 -27.74 23.39
C GLU A 741 24.74 -27.41 22.01
N ALA A 742 25.31 -26.40 21.33
CA ALA A 742 24.90 -26.00 20.00
C ALA A 742 25.12 -27.10 18.95
N ALA A 743 26.16 -27.91 19.11
CA ALA A 743 26.50 -29.04 18.24
C ALA A 743 25.48 -30.19 18.27
N GLN A 744 24.62 -30.29 19.29
CA GLN A 744 23.66 -31.40 19.44
C GLN A 744 22.64 -31.51 18.30
N VAL A 745 22.45 -30.43 17.53
CA VAL A 745 21.58 -30.41 16.35
C VAL A 745 22.23 -31.04 15.11
N LEU A 746 23.55 -31.30 15.15
CA LEU A 746 24.28 -31.96 14.08
C LEU A 746 24.23 -33.48 14.28
N ASP A 747 24.11 -34.20 13.17
CA ASP A 747 24.15 -35.67 13.12
C ASP A 747 25.57 -36.21 13.28
N GLY A 748 26.61 -35.38 13.05
CA GLY A 748 28.00 -35.79 13.26
C GLY A 748 29.02 -34.64 13.24
N ILE A 749 30.08 -34.81 14.03
CA ILE A 749 31.30 -34.01 13.99
C ILE A 749 32.49 -34.96 13.82
N TYR A 750 33.28 -34.74 12.79
CA TYR A 750 34.37 -35.65 12.42
C TYR A 750 35.72 -34.94 12.41
N SER A 751 36.83 -35.69 12.38
CA SER A 751 38.18 -35.13 12.22
C SER A 751 38.74 -35.42 10.82
N VAL A 752 39.56 -34.51 10.30
CA VAL A 752 40.35 -34.76 9.09
C VAL A 752 41.43 -35.83 9.27
N ASP A 753 41.82 -36.13 10.51
CA ASP A 753 42.86 -37.12 10.82
C ASP A 753 42.36 -38.55 10.60
N ASP A 754 41.06 -38.78 10.81
CA ASP A 754 40.38 -40.02 10.47
C ASP A 754 38.99 -39.76 9.88
N LEU A 755 38.87 -39.89 8.56
CA LEU A 755 37.62 -39.75 7.82
C LEU A 755 36.82 -41.06 7.71
N SER A 756 37.33 -42.17 8.25
CA SER A 756 36.66 -43.49 8.18
C SER A 756 35.26 -43.49 8.82
N PRO A 757 35.03 -42.80 9.97
CA PRO A 757 33.68 -42.70 10.55
C PRO A 757 32.72 -41.92 9.64
N LEU A 758 33.16 -40.80 9.06
CA LEU A 758 32.34 -40.02 8.12
C LEU A 758 32.02 -40.83 6.86
N GLU A 759 33.00 -41.55 6.31
CA GLU A 759 32.78 -42.42 5.14
C GLU A 759 31.72 -43.49 5.44
N THR A 760 31.80 -44.12 6.61
CA THR A 760 30.83 -45.13 7.08
C THR A 760 29.43 -44.54 7.18
N ASP A 761 29.30 -43.35 7.77
CA ASP A 761 28.02 -42.67 7.93
C ASP A 761 27.44 -42.22 6.59
N LEU A 762 28.25 -41.65 5.70
CA LEU A 762 27.79 -41.26 4.37
C LEU A 762 27.40 -42.46 3.52
N ASN A 763 28.12 -43.59 3.60
CA ASN A 763 27.74 -44.84 2.92
C ASN A 763 26.36 -45.33 3.39
N ARG A 764 26.11 -45.29 4.70
CA ARG A 764 24.84 -45.67 5.32
C ARG A 764 23.71 -44.73 4.92
N VAL A 765 23.96 -43.42 4.98
CA VAL A 765 22.97 -42.35 4.74
C VAL A 765 22.60 -42.26 3.25
N LEU A 766 23.58 -42.35 2.34
CA LEU A 766 23.36 -42.20 0.90
C LEU A 766 23.00 -43.51 0.20
N GLY A 767 23.22 -44.67 0.84
CA GLY A 767 22.97 -46.00 0.26
C GLY A 767 23.83 -46.31 -0.97
N LYS A 768 24.90 -45.54 -1.19
CA LYS A 768 25.84 -45.65 -2.33
C LYS A 768 27.27 -45.46 -1.80
N PRO A 769 28.28 -46.13 -2.38
CA PRO A 769 29.65 -46.04 -1.90
C PRO A 769 30.27 -44.64 -2.14
N VAL A 770 30.74 -44.05 -1.05
CA VAL A 770 31.55 -42.83 -0.92
C VAL A 770 32.98 -43.27 -0.57
N LYS A 771 33.99 -42.67 -1.21
CA LYS A 771 35.41 -42.97 -0.97
C LYS A 771 36.19 -41.73 -0.55
N LEU A 772 36.30 -41.52 0.76
CA LEU A 772 37.02 -40.42 1.39
C LEU A 772 38.44 -40.86 1.83
N VAL A 773 38.58 -42.08 2.35
CA VAL A 773 39.87 -42.59 2.84
C VAL A 773 40.83 -42.83 1.66
N GLY A 774 42.03 -42.24 1.73
CA GLY A 774 43.07 -42.36 0.69
C GLY A 774 42.85 -41.51 -0.57
N ASN A 775 41.80 -40.68 -0.63
CA ASN A 775 41.43 -39.89 -1.81
C ASN A 775 41.62 -38.37 -1.55
N TYR A 776 42.85 -37.89 -1.63
CA TYR A 776 43.17 -36.48 -1.38
C TYR A 776 43.19 -35.67 -2.68
N ARG A 777 42.13 -34.88 -2.95
CA ARG A 777 42.14 -33.89 -4.03
C ARG A 777 42.89 -32.65 -3.55
N ASN A 778 43.96 -32.27 -4.26
CA ASN A 778 44.84 -31.13 -3.95
C ASN A 778 45.63 -31.24 -2.62
N ALA A 779 46.26 -32.38 -2.35
CA ALA A 779 47.37 -32.41 -1.40
C ALA A 779 48.50 -31.52 -1.95
N GLY A 780 48.74 -30.37 -1.33
CA GLY A 780 49.89 -29.53 -1.69
C GLY A 780 51.22 -30.29 -1.54
N PRO A 781 52.32 -29.84 -2.17
CA PRO A 781 53.62 -30.52 -2.12
C PRO A 781 54.16 -30.79 -0.71
N GLU A 782 53.64 -30.07 0.30
CA GLU A 782 53.98 -30.17 1.73
C GLU A 782 53.23 -31.26 2.49
N ALA A 783 52.42 -32.11 1.85
CA ALA A 783 51.66 -33.16 2.55
C ALA A 783 52.54 -34.23 3.24
N LYS A 784 53.87 -34.14 3.13
CA LYS A 784 54.83 -35.07 3.74
C LYS A 784 55.98 -34.44 4.55
N GLN A 785 56.04 -33.12 4.78
CA GLN A 785 57.15 -32.50 5.53
C GLN A 785 56.73 -31.28 6.36
N ALA A 786 57.16 -31.28 7.63
CA ALA A 786 56.99 -30.27 8.70
C ALA A 786 55.53 -29.92 9.13
N LYS A 787 55.30 -29.76 10.45
CA LYS A 787 54.04 -29.22 10.97
C LYS A 787 53.89 -27.77 10.47
N ARG A 788 52.74 -27.42 9.87
CA ARG A 788 52.54 -26.07 9.31
C ARG A 788 52.52 -25.03 10.41
N TRP A 789 52.07 -25.41 11.60
CA TRP A 789 52.12 -24.56 12.77
C TRP A 789 53.54 -24.09 13.09
N ASP A 790 54.51 -25.00 13.13
CA ASP A 790 55.91 -24.66 13.44
C ASP A 790 56.48 -23.70 12.38
N ALA A 791 56.14 -23.93 11.11
CA ALA A 791 56.53 -23.04 10.02
C ALA A 791 55.87 -21.65 10.11
N LEU A 792 54.63 -21.56 10.60
CA LEU A 792 53.95 -20.28 10.83
C LEU A 792 54.59 -19.53 12.00
N VAL A 793 54.83 -20.22 13.11
CA VAL A 793 55.45 -19.65 14.31
C VAL A 793 56.85 -19.13 14.02
N ALA A 794 57.62 -19.83 13.19
CA ALA A 794 58.95 -19.40 12.78
C ALA A 794 58.99 -18.08 11.99
N LEU A 795 57.85 -17.60 11.47
CA LEU A 795 57.75 -16.31 10.78
C LEU A 795 57.63 -15.13 11.74
N PHE A 796 57.25 -15.36 13.01
CA PHE A 796 57.01 -14.28 13.98
C PHE A 796 58.31 -13.63 14.44
N GLU A 797 58.33 -12.31 14.40
CA GLU A 797 59.45 -11.50 14.89
C GLU A 797 59.31 -11.26 16.42
N ASN A 798 58.08 -11.24 16.95
CA ASN A 798 57.81 -11.05 18.36
C ASN A 798 57.28 -12.32 19.06
N PRO A 799 58.07 -12.94 19.97
CA PRO A 799 57.65 -14.13 20.72
C PRO A 799 56.37 -13.97 21.55
N LYS A 800 56.02 -12.74 21.95
CA LYS A 800 54.75 -12.49 22.68
C LYS A 800 53.53 -12.67 21.79
N ASN A 801 53.66 -12.38 20.49
CA ASN A 801 52.57 -12.54 19.53
C ASN A 801 52.32 -14.01 19.19
N VAL A 802 53.33 -14.88 19.30
CA VAL A 802 53.14 -16.34 19.23
C VAL A 802 52.19 -16.81 20.34
N HIS A 803 52.44 -16.40 21.59
CA HIS A 803 51.56 -16.75 22.72
C HIS A 803 50.14 -16.21 22.56
N ARG A 804 49.99 -14.99 22.01
CA ARG A 804 48.67 -14.42 21.69
C ARG A 804 47.95 -15.18 20.58
N LEU A 805 48.67 -15.77 19.63
CA LEU A 805 48.07 -16.59 18.59
C LEU A 805 47.68 -17.98 19.14
N GLU A 806 48.41 -18.48 20.15
CA GLU A 806 48.04 -19.71 20.84
C GLU A 806 46.74 -19.58 21.62
N SER A 807 46.40 -18.39 22.14
CA SER A 807 45.10 -18.20 22.81
C SER A 807 43.89 -18.27 21.85
N PHE A 808 44.11 -18.13 20.54
CA PHE A 808 43.04 -18.24 19.53
C PHE A 808 42.50 -19.67 19.37
N VAL A 809 43.12 -20.67 20.00
CA VAL A 809 42.70 -22.07 19.86
C VAL A 809 42.26 -22.70 21.18
N GLU A 810 42.28 -21.97 22.29
CA GLU A 810 42.00 -22.52 23.62
C GLU A 810 40.62 -23.17 23.72
N ALA A 811 39.55 -22.46 23.30
CA ALA A 811 38.19 -23.00 23.33
C ALA A 811 38.01 -24.11 22.28
N ASP A 812 38.62 -23.97 21.10
CA ASP A 812 38.54 -24.96 20.02
C ASP A 812 39.22 -26.29 20.42
N ILE A 813 40.35 -26.23 21.14
CA ILE A 813 41.02 -27.40 21.71
C ILE A 813 40.15 -28.05 22.78
N LEU A 814 39.57 -27.28 23.70
CA LEU A 814 38.65 -27.79 24.72
C LEU A 814 37.43 -28.48 24.10
N LEU A 815 36.85 -27.90 23.04
CA LEU A 815 35.77 -28.52 22.28
C LEU A 815 36.19 -29.87 21.71
N MET A 816 37.34 -29.94 21.02
CA MET A 816 37.81 -31.19 20.41
C MET A 816 38.11 -32.27 21.45
N GLN A 817 38.71 -31.91 22.59
CA GLN A 817 38.94 -32.83 23.71
C GLN A 817 37.62 -33.37 24.29
N ARG A 818 36.62 -32.50 24.50
CA ARG A 818 35.29 -32.88 25.00
C ARG A 818 34.51 -33.77 24.02
N LEU A 819 34.77 -33.64 22.72
CA LEU A 819 34.23 -34.50 21.67
C LEU A 819 35.02 -35.80 21.47
N GLY A 820 36.15 -35.99 22.17
CA GLY A 820 37.03 -37.15 22.00
C GLY A 820 37.74 -37.19 20.64
N LEU A 821 37.91 -36.04 19.99
CA LEU A 821 38.62 -35.89 18.72
C LEU A 821 40.12 -35.60 18.95
N PRO A 822 41.02 -36.05 18.06
CA PRO A 822 42.43 -35.67 18.12
C PRO A 822 42.55 -34.15 17.91
N SER A 823 43.21 -33.46 18.84
CA SER A 823 43.30 -31.99 18.90
C SER A 823 44.72 -31.48 18.80
#